data_AF-A0A2N9NUD6-F1
#
_entry.id   AF-A0A2N9NUD6-F1
#
_cell.length_a   1.000
_cell.length_b   1.000
_cell.length_c   1.000
_cell.angle_alpha   90.00
_cell.angle_beta   90.00
_cell.angle_gamma   90.00
#
_symmetry.space_group_name_H-M   'P 1'
#
loop_
_entity.id
_entity.type
_entity.pdbx_description
1 polymer ?
#
loop_
_entity_poly.entity_id
_entity_poly.type
_entity_poly.pdbx_seq_one_letter_code
_entity_poly.pdbx_strand_id
1 'polypeptide(L)'
;MRMTCFKCRRGLPLGAALTLSWTASSFAMPPLPAPVFVDNGGIYTQGTPDLPVGNNGYTHPEDNPPPPGDAFNPPVSANAPTAGAPAVTSFTANAGPDRTVIMLGAAFTTFSGTNAGQDARVWSTDANGSVYQPQILLVTNQVLATLMSPPSGNYGLYLTWAENANGPGYPVRVNGTDAWWIGPNHALAGSSVSVYGRNLSYQNGTTSSWVYIRPWGANSNTVSTPCTVLQVSPYKVTITVAGNLSAGAYEVWTHNGHGGQYGWSGPLRFTVDAVPVYQWKGVVRNVKNNGAYGDGVHDDTAAIQTTINQCSPGDIAYLPAGNYLISSRLNLNNGVGINGAGAANTTISTYSALYNDVAMLNSHWCSTNLISSLTLSNGYSGANLLWGMYVADYGNFPGVPSGIVISSCNFATAQNVNDLAISIVGAWDVWVTNCTFTMSGDGVALGCGYAFVNNNIFYGNADTNAPTGFGCSGGQESDYSDNLAASLSRTNNQTVSRLFTTGSNGSSVRNVYVGDNTCSSCGPLPTDPVQNAGEMILYENEDVVYTGYPNVVGPTTLTYTNVNWTPNQFAATIMYVDNGPGLGAWRRIVANTANTITVDHAWDVTPTTASHTTLVDGGFHTVTYNNRLDGVPNYATATIAGSGVQVNVAFDTVVANNVITHSRGGIIFGGNVQPTNTQDRLAFGPQCNNLIVNNVISNSLNGVGCASSVWTTGGGATNFGPIVLNNVFRDNLVSNIDAVGMSIDQGYDSWPWPWQQYNLFEHNRAVNCNTRAMQVGAQQGWTILRRNSFSRSDPFSSAGMNFSSQSVSPYLYENYFSEQISAFVGTLPGPGQNLGTRRFDFGGTVGGANPTAQTATVWNIGTSQLNVSASSNQSWLSAGFSFAAIAAGTSATVTVSVNSAGLDVGNYAGTATVTGGNYNMPEALSVNLGIMAPFLITSITPSRNGINLTWSATGGTTNVVQADNGSLNGGFVDISSNLVISGSGEVTNTYTDTGGATNASARFYRIRLAP
;
A
#
# COMPACT_ATOMS: atom_id res chain seq x y z
N MET A 1 11.72 27.96 -7.38
CA MET A 1 10.70 28.60 -8.26
C MET A 1 9.70 27.52 -8.63
N ARG A 2 8.41 27.86 -8.79
CA ARG A 2 7.32 26.91 -9.08
C ARG A 2 7.78 25.90 -10.14
N MET A 3 7.44 24.62 -10.00
CA MET A 3 7.05 23.85 -11.18
C MET A 3 6.00 24.73 -11.84
N THR A 4 6.40 25.53 -12.83
CA THR A 4 5.47 25.96 -13.86
C THR A 4 5.19 24.68 -14.61
N CYS A 5 4.35 23.85 -13.96
CA CYS A 5 3.41 22.95 -14.57
C CYS A 5 3.02 23.65 -15.85
N PHE A 6 3.46 23.09 -16.99
CA PHE A 6 3.19 23.64 -18.30
C PHE A 6 1.67 23.64 -18.43
N LYS A 7 1.03 24.71 -17.94
CA LYS A 7 -0.37 25.01 -18.21
C LYS A 7 -0.39 25.21 -19.71
N CYS A 8 -0.77 24.18 -20.43
CA CYS A 8 -1.19 24.30 -21.81
C CYS A 8 -2.29 25.37 -21.77
N ARG A 9 -1.95 26.60 -22.17
CA ARG A 9 -2.86 27.74 -22.23
C ARG A 9 -3.94 27.41 -23.25
N ARG A 10 -4.99 26.70 -22.86
CA ARG A 10 -6.30 26.85 -23.51
C ARG A 10 -6.88 28.15 -23.00
N GLY A 11 -6.70 29.20 -23.79
CA GLY A 11 -7.40 30.47 -23.56
C GLY A 11 -8.90 30.23 -23.58
N LEU A 12 -9.55 30.44 -22.45
CA LEU A 12 -10.99 30.66 -22.38
C LEU A 12 -11.22 32.17 -22.22
N PRO A 13 -12.12 32.78 -22.99
CA PRO A 13 -12.40 34.21 -22.87
C PRO A 13 -13.16 34.48 -21.56
N LEU A 14 -12.72 35.50 -20.83
CA LEU A 14 -13.46 36.13 -19.74
C LEU A 14 -14.75 36.76 -20.31
N GLY A 15 -15.91 36.33 -19.82
CA GLY A 15 -17.19 36.91 -20.21
C GLY A 15 -18.32 36.60 -19.22
N ALA A 16 -18.77 37.66 -18.54
CA ALA A 16 -20.01 37.83 -17.79
C ALA A 16 -20.17 37.06 -16.46
N ALA A 17 -19.85 37.76 -15.35
CA ALA A 17 -20.40 37.45 -14.04
C ALA A 17 -21.90 37.82 -14.00
N LEU A 18 -22.77 36.82 -13.91
CA LEU A 18 -24.15 36.99 -13.45
C LEU A 18 -24.19 36.71 -11.95
N THR A 19 -24.45 37.74 -11.15
CA THR A 19 -24.79 37.60 -9.74
C THR A 19 -26.15 36.95 -9.60
N LEU A 20 -26.17 35.64 -9.32
CA LEU A 20 -27.35 34.90 -8.89
C LEU A 20 -27.28 34.71 -7.37
N SER A 21 -28.18 35.36 -6.65
CA SER A 21 -28.39 35.15 -5.22
C SER A 21 -29.10 33.80 -5.00
N TRP A 22 -28.37 32.81 -4.50
CA TRP A 22 -28.97 31.57 -4.00
C TRP A 22 -29.12 31.65 -2.48
N THR A 23 -30.35 31.45 -1.99
CA THR A 23 -30.60 31.09 -0.60
C THR A 23 -29.98 29.71 -0.36
N ALA A 24 -28.93 29.64 0.46
CA ALA A 24 -28.34 28.38 0.89
C ALA A 24 -29.38 27.55 1.66
N SER A 25 -30.01 26.58 0.99
CA SER A 25 -30.59 25.44 1.68
C SER A 25 -29.44 24.63 2.27
N SER A 26 -29.48 24.44 3.57
CA SER A 26 -28.53 23.64 4.34
C SER A 26 -28.60 22.18 3.91
N PHE A 27 -27.85 21.80 2.87
CA PHE A 27 -27.59 20.40 2.55
C PHE A 27 -26.38 19.94 3.36
N ALA A 28 -26.64 19.41 4.55
CA ALA A 28 -25.67 18.65 5.32
C ALA A 28 -25.59 17.23 4.75
N MET A 29 -24.38 16.65 4.67
CA MET A 29 -24.27 15.20 4.49
C MET A 29 -25.02 14.52 5.65
N PRO A 30 -26.02 13.66 5.39
CA PRO A 30 -26.52 12.79 6.44
C PRO A 30 -25.34 11.89 6.87
N PRO A 31 -25.00 11.80 8.16
CA PRO A 31 -23.98 10.87 8.62
C PRO A 31 -24.40 9.46 8.20
N LEU A 32 -23.45 8.65 7.74
CA LEU A 32 -23.74 7.25 7.45
C LEU A 32 -24.27 6.57 8.73
N PRO A 33 -25.18 5.59 8.59
CA PRO A 33 -25.74 4.91 9.74
C PRO A 33 -24.65 4.30 10.62
N ALA A 34 -24.84 4.32 11.94
CA ALA A 34 -23.95 3.62 12.84
C ALA A 34 -23.96 2.10 12.52
N PRO A 35 -22.79 1.46 12.47
CA PRO A 35 -22.67 0.03 12.25
C PRO A 35 -23.14 -0.78 13.46
N VAL A 36 -23.54 -2.02 13.20
CA VAL A 36 -23.66 -3.05 14.22
C VAL A 36 -22.44 -3.96 14.17
N PHE A 37 -21.80 -4.15 15.33
CA PHE A 37 -20.75 -5.14 15.52
C PHE A 37 -21.40 -6.49 15.84
N VAL A 38 -21.10 -7.52 15.06
CA VAL A 38 -21.79 -8.81 15.15
C VAL A 38 -20.79 -9.91 15.46
N ASP A 39 -20.82 -10.46 16.68
CA ASP A 39 -20.18 -11.76 16.93
C ASP A 39 -21.19 -12.85 16.63
N ASN A 40 -21.13 -13.44 15.44
CA ASN A 40 -22.08 -14.47 15.04
C ASN A 40 -21.80 -15.86 15.65
N GLY A 41 -20.87 -15.99 16.60
CA GLY A 41 -20.84 -17.05 17.63
C GLY A 41 -20.81 -18.53 17.20
N GLY A 42 -20.84 -18.83 15.90
CA GLY A 42 -20.91 -20.20 15.39
C GLY A 42 -22.25 -20.90 15.64
N ILE A 43 -22.67 -21.67 14.64
CA ILE A 43 -23.81 -22.60 14.62
C ILE A 43 -25.18 -21.94 14.30
N TYR A 44 -25.35 -21.60 13.02
CA TYR A 44 -26.64 -21.65 12.35
C TYR A 44 -26.76 -22.99 11.60
N THR A 45 -27.87 -23.70 11.76
CA THR A 45 -28.10 -25.07 11.26
C THR A 45 -28.77 -25.11 9.87
N GLN A 46 -28.54 -24.11 9.02
CA GLN A 46 -28.92 -24.19 7.60
C GLN A 46 -27.73 -24.67 6.77
N GLY A 47 -27.98 -25.53 5.79
CA GLY A 47 -26.96 -25.89 4.80
C GLY A 47 -26.52 -24.68 3.98
N THR A 48 -25.41 -24.82 3.27
CA THR A 48 -24.92 -23.80 2.33
C THR A 48 -26.03 -23.40 1.35
N PRO A 49 -26.33 -22.10 1.18
CA PRO A 49 -27.36 -21.63 0.25
C PRO A 49 -26.91 -21.82 -1.20
N ASP A 50 -27.82 -21.56 -2.14
CA ASP A 50 -27.46 -21.44 -3.55
C ASP A 50 -26.53 -20.22 -3.71
N LEU A 51 -25.26 -20.44 -4.05
CA LEU A 51 -24.24 -19.39 -4.15
C LEU A 51 -24.09 -18.92 -5.61
N PRO A 52 -24.78 -17.84 -6.02
CA PRO A 52 -24.83 -17.44 -7.42
C PRO A 52 -23.47 -16.90 -7.87
N VAL A 53 -23.01 -17.35 -9.02
CA VAL A 53 -21.97 -16.68 -9.81
C VAL A 53 -22.54 -16.11 -11.12
N GLY A 54 -23.68 -16.62 -11.57
CA GLY A 54 -24.43 -16.14 -12.75
C GLY A 54 -23.55 -15.76 -13.95
N ASN A 55 -23.99 -14.75 -14.70
CA ASN A 55 -23.22 -14.11 -15.77
C ASN A 55 -22.45 -12.89 -15.23
N ASN A 56 -21.82 -13.01 -14.05
CA ASN A 56 -21.15 -11.92 -13.32
C ASN A 56 -19.86 -11.40 -13.99
N GLY A 57 -19.74 -11.55 -15.31
CA GLY A 57 -18.63 -10.99 -16.08
C GLY A 57 -17.26 -11.59 -15.76
N TYR A 58 -17.18 -12.79 -15.18
CA TYR A 58 -15.89 -13.49 -15.06
C TYR A 58 -15.39 -13.88 -16.43
N THR A 59 -14.36 -13.19 -16.88
CA THR A 59 -13.73 -13.42 -18.17
C THR A 59 -12.58 -14.40 -18.02
N HIS A 60 -12.45 -15.28 -19.01
CA HIS A 60 -11.31 -16.17 -19.18
C HIS A 60 -11.02 -16.27 -20.69
N PRO A 61 -9.84 -16.76 -21.09
CA PRO A 61 -9.56 -16.98 -22.51
C PRO A 61 -10.62 -17.90 -23.13
N GLU A 62 -11.08 -17.59 -24.35
CA GLU A 62 -12.22 -18.29 -24.98
C GLU A 62 -11.96 -19.78 -25.24
N ASP A 63 -10.69 -20.19 -25.40
CA ASP A 63 -10.28 -21.59 -25.52
C ASP A 63 -10.28 -22.35 -24.19
N ASN A 64 -10.56 -21.66 -23.09
CA ASN A 64 -10.64 -22.19 -21.73
C ASN A 64 -9.44 -23.08 -21.36
N PRO A 65 -8.20 -22.54 -21.41
CA PRO A 65 -7.01 -23.31 -21.07
C PRO A 65 -7.11 -23.76 -19.60
N PRO A 66 -6.58 -24.95 -19.24
CA PRO A 66 -6.54 -25.40 -17.86
C PRO A 66 -5.94 -24.30 -16.97
N PRO A 67 -6.68 -23.80 -15.96
CA PRO A 67 -6.16 -22.76 -15.08
C PRO A 67 -4.88 -23.21 -14.40
N PRO A 68 -3.82 -22.38 -14.40
CA PRO A 68 -2.57 -22.75 -13.76
C PRO A 68 -2.66 -22.61 -12.23
N GLY A 69 -1.79 -23.32 -11.52
CA GLY A 69 -1.65 -23.24 -10.06
C GLY A 69 -2.61 -24.18 -9.32
N ASP A 70 -3.25 -23.66 -8.28
CA ASP A 70 -4.00 -24.44 -7.31
C ASP A 70 -5.37 -24.89 -7.86
N ALA A 71 -5.78 -26.11 -7.52
CA ALA A 71 -7.11 -26.59 -7.85
C ALA A 71 -8.17 -25.81 -7.06
N PHE A 72 -9.20 -25.31 -7.76
CA PHE A 72 -10.24 -24.49 -7.14
C PHE A 72 -11.59 -24.78 -7.78
N ASN A 73 -12.41 -25.56 -7.08
CA ASN A 73 -13.71 -26.06 -7.57
C ASN A 73 -14.82 -25.74 -6.56
N PRO A 74 -15.21 -24.47 -6.41
CA PRO A 74 -16.21 -24.07 -5.43
C PRO A 74 -17.62 -24.53 -5.84
N PRO A 75 -18.48 -24.90 -4.88
CA PRO A 75 -19.87 -25.27 -5.13
C PRO A 75 -20.71 -24.01 -5.40
N VAL A 76 -20.69 -23.53 -6.64
CA VAL A 76 -21.40 -22.32 -7.08
C VAL A 76 -22.54 -22.64 -8.06
N SER A 77 -23.49 -21.73 -8.18
CA SER A 77 -24.65 -21.85 -9.06
C SER A 77 -24.61 -20.87 -10.22
N ALA A 78 -25.12 -21.29 -11.38
CA ALA A 78 -25.24 -20.43 -12.55
C ALA A 78 -26.43 -19.45 -12.48
N ASN A 79 -27.15 -19.43 -11.35
CA ASN A 79 -28.31 -18.58 -11.16
C ASN A 79 -27.90 -17.12 -10.95
N ALA A 80 -28.79 -16.19 -11.29
CA ALA A 80 -28.66 -14.80 -10.89
C ALA A 80 -29.12 -14.60 -9.44
N PRO A 81 -28.56 -13.63 -8.70
CA PRO A 81 -29.07 -13.23 -7.40
C PRO A 81 -30.54 -12.82 -7.46
N THR A 82 -31.26 -13.06 -6.37
CA THR A 82 -32.64 -12.62 -6.19
C THR A 82 -32.73 -11.10 -6.12
N ALA A 83 -33.88 -10.54 -6.51
CA ALA A 83 -34.11 -9.10 -6.39
C ALA A 83 -34.01 -8.67 -4.91
N GLY A 84 -33.21 -7.63 -4.63
CA GLY A 84 -32.98 -7.16 -3.27
C GLY A 84 -31.88 -7.91 -2.50
N ALA A 85 -31.20 -8.88 -3.13
CA ALA A 85 -29.95 -9.42 -2.60
C ALA A 85 -28.85 -8.34 -2.56
N PRO A 86 -27.81 -8.49 -1.71
CA PRO A 86 -26.72 -7.53 -1.62
C PRO A 86 -26.00 -7.32 -2.95
N ALA A 87 -25.53 -6.09 -3.18
CA ALA A 87 -24.73 -5.76 -4.35
C ALA A 87 -23.50 -4.97 -3.90
N VAL A 88 -22.30 -5.46 -4.26
CA VAL A 88 -21.02 -4.86 -3.90
C VAL A 88 -20.52 -4.00 -5.04
N THR A 89 -20.17 -2.75 -4.74
CA THR A 89 -19.65 -1.75 -5.71
C THR A 89 -18.14 -1.57 -5.61
N SER A 90 -17.57 -1.76 -4.42
CA SER A 90 -16.13 -1.68 -4.16
C SER A 90 -15.78 -2.54 -2.96
N PHE A 91 -14.54 -3.04 -2.90
CA PHE A 91 -14.08 -3.90 -1.81
C PHE A 91 -12.56 -3.86 -1.65
N THR A 92 -12.07 -4.30 -0.49
CA THR A 92 -10.64 -4.54 -0.26
C THR A 92 -10.16 -5.72 -1.13
N ALA A 93 -9.45 -5.43 -2.22
CA ALA A 93 -9.09 -6.42 -3.23
C ALA A 93 -7.97 -7.41 -2.84
N ASN A 94 -7.26 -7.15 -1.73
CA ASN A 94 -6.17 -7.99 -1.24
C ASN A 94 -6.45 -8.35 0.22
N ALA A 95 -6.32 -9.62 0.62
CA ALA A 95 -6.41 -10.06 2.01
C ALA A 95 -5.79 -11.45 2.18
N GLY A 96 -4.81 -11.60 3.08
CA GLY A 96 -4.36 -12.93 3.51
C GLY A 96 -5.32 -13.61 4.49
N PRO A 97 -4.97 -14.82 4.96
CA PRO A 97 -5.58 -15.39 6.14
C PRO A 97 -5.50 -14.40 7.30
N ASP A 98 -6.56 -14.37 8.09
CA ASP A 98 -6.69 -13.50 9.25
C ASP A 98 -6.62 -11.99 8.90
N ARG A 99 -7.09 -11.60 7.71
CA ARG A 99 -7.17 -10.20 7.25
C ARG A 99 -8.61 -9.73 7.07
N THR A 100 -8.87 -8.44 7.28
CA THR A 100 -10.21 -7.87 7.07
C THR A 100 -10.41 -7.49 5.61
N VAL A 101 -11.60 -7.76 5.10
CA VAL A 101 -12.12 -7.24 3.83
C VAL A 101 -13.28 -6.32 4.14
N ILE A 102 -13.23 -5.09 3.63
CA ILE A 102 -14.35 -4.15 3.66
C ILE A 102 -15.02 -4.18 2.29
N MET A 103 -16.35 -4.19 2.27
CA MET A 103 -17.21 -4.10 1.10
C MET A 103 -18.09 -2.88 1.22
N LEU A 104 -18.13 -2.08 0.16
CA LEU A 104 -19.07 -0.98 -0.04
C LEU A 104 -20.13 -1.44 -1.05
N GLY A 105 -21.36 -0.98 -0.87
CA GLY A 105 -22.45 -1.44 -1.72
C GLY A 105 -23.82 -1.04 -1.22
N ALA A 106 -24.79 -1.93 -1.45
CA ALA A 106 -26.17 -1.74 -1.03
C ALA A 106 -26.78 -3.07 -0.56
N ALA A 107 -27.83 -2.95 0.26
CA ALA A 107 -28.65 -4.04 0.74
C ALA A 107 -27.90 -5.10 1.57
N PHE A 108 -26.81 -4.76 2.26
CA PHE A 108 -26.12 -5.73 3.14
C PHE A 108 -26.97 -6.18 4.35
N THR A 109 -28.00 -5.42 4.71
CA THR A 109 -28.99 -5.76 5.74
C THR A 109 -30.31 -5.13 5.35
N THR A 110 -31.41 -5.87 5.50
CA THR A 110 -32.76 -5.31 5.33
C THR A 110 -33.28 -4.65 6.61
N PHE A 111 -32.63 -4.92 7.75
CA PHE A 111 -32.98 -4.39 9.05
C PHE A 111 -32.25 -3.08 9.38
N SER A 112 -32.86 -2.27 10.25
CA SER A 112 -32.32 -1.01 10.76
C SER A 112 -32.42 -0.92 12.30
N GLY A 113 -31.79 0.10 12.91
CA GLY A 113 -31.82 0.30 14.35
C GLY A 113 -31.14 -0.85 15.12
N THR A 114 -31.74 -1.28 16.23
CA THR A 114 -31.19 -2.37 17.08
C THR A 114 -31.17 -3.74 16.41
N ASN A 115 -31.92 -3.91 15.32
CA ASN A 115 -31.97 -5.17 14.57
C ASN A 115 -31.06 -5.16 13.33
N ALA A 116 -30.35 -4.06 13.06
CA ALA A 116 -29.49 -3.96 11.89
C ALA A 116 -28.45 -5.10 11.87
N GLY A 117 -28.26 -5.73 10.72
CA GLY A 117 -27.31 -6.83 10.55
C GLY A 117 -27.80 -8.21 11.00
N GLN A 118 -29.01 -8.35 11.57
CA GLN A 118 -29.51 -9.66 12.03
C GLN A 118 -29.62 -10.70 10.89
N ASP A 119 -29.97 -10.23 9.69
CA ASP A 119 -30.06 -11.04 8.47
C ASP A 119 -28.76 -11.08 7.66
N ALA A 120 -27.76 -10.27 8.03
CA ALA A 120 -26.51 -10.20 7.29
C ALA A 120 -25.69 -11.47 7.49
N ARG A 121 -25.23 -12.05 6.40
CA ARG A 121 -24.34 -13.22 6.36
C ARG A 121 -23.23 -12.99 5.34
N VAL A 122 -22.10 -13.67 5.54
CA VAL A 122 -21.00 -13.71 4.58
C VAL A 122 -20.65 -15.17 4.34
N TRP A 123 -20.48 -15.51 3.08
CA TRP A 123 -19.92 -16.79 2.65
C TRP A 123 -18.62 -16.51 1.93
N SER A 124 -17.63 -17.37 2.12
CA SER A 124 -16.41 -17.29 1.35
C SER A 124 -15.84 -18.66 1.06
N THR A 125 -14.94 -18.71 0.09
CA THR A 125 -14.18 -19.91 -0.26
C THR A 125 -12.80 -19.83 0.37
N ASP A 126 -12.26 -20.96 0.82
CA ASP A 126 -10.84 -21.09 1.12
C ASP A 126 -10.03 -21.25 -0.17
N ALA A 127 -8.69 -21.31 -0.07
CA ALA A 127 -7.80 -21.47 -1.22
C ALA A 127 -8.07 -22.72 -2.10
N ASN A 128 -8.80 -23.73 -1.59
CA ASN A 128 -9.15 -24.94 -2.32
C ASN A 128 -10.57 -24.88 -2.93
N GLY A 129 -11.31 -23.80 -2.69
CA GLY A 129 -12.72 -23.65 -3.09
C GLY A 129 -13.72 -24.19 -2.07
N SER A 130 -13.29 -24.60 -0.88
CA SER A 130 -14.21 -25.05 0.18
C SER A 130 -14.91 -23.87 0.81
N VAL A 131 -16.25 -23.94 0.93
CA VAL A 131 -17.05 -22.84 1.46
C VAL A 131 -17.03 -22.83 2.98
N TYR A 132 -16.86 -21.64 3.56
CA TYR A 132 -16.97 -21.36 4.98
C TYR A 132 -17.68 -20.02 5.21
N GLN A 133 -18.00 -19.71 6.47
CA GLN A 133 -18.61 -18.44 6.86
C GLN A 133 -17.58 -17.56 7.61
N PRO A 134 -17.06 -16.51 6.97
CA PRO A 134 -16.29 -15.47 7.65
C PRO A 134 -17.08 -14.76 8.75
N GLN A 135 -16.36 -14.29 9.78
CA GLN A 135 -16.95 -13.46 10.83
C GLN A 135 -17.20 -12.04 10.31
N ILE A 136 -18.43 -11.55 10.41
CA ILE A 136 -18.76 -10.14 10.15
C ILE A 136 -18.24 -9.32 11.32
N LEU A 137 -17.41 -8.31 11.06
CA LEU A 137 -16.97 -7.37 12.08
C LEU A 137 -17.95 -6.21 12.20
N LEU A 138 -18.42 -5.68 11.07
CA LEU A 138 -19.22 -4.47 10.99
C LEU A 138 -20.22 -4.59 9.85
N VAL A 139 -21.46 -4.15 10.07
CA VAL A 139 -22.45 -4.04 8.98
C VAL A 139 -23.37 -2.83 9.13
N THR A 140 -23.61 -2.17 8.00
CA THR A 140 -24.69 -1.20 7.73
C THR A 140 -25.36 -1.60 6.42
N ASN A 141 -26.40 -0.90 5.98
CA ASN A 141 -26.99 -1.16 4.65
C ASN A 141 -26.00 -0.95 3.48
N GLN A 142 -24.93 -0.17 3.67
CA GLN A 142 -24.00 0.23 2.61
C GLN A 142 -22.55 -0.23 2.81
N VAL A 143 -22.20 -0.68 4.01
CA VAL A 143 -20.83 -1.08 4.36
C VAL A 143 -20.86 -2.37 5.15
N LEU A 144 -20.02 -3.33 4.76
CA LEU A 144 -19.82 -4.59 5.47
C LEU A 144 -18.32 -4.83 5.62
N ALA A 145 -17.84 -5.09 6.84
CA ALA A 145 -16.46 -5.54 7.07
C ALA A 145 -16.48 -6.97 7.60
N THR A 146 -15.62 -7.83 7.07
CA THR A 146 -15.56 -9.26 7.41
C THR A 146 -14.13 -9.73 7.59
N LEU A 147 -13.91 -10.72 8.47
CA LEU A 147 -12.61 -11.31 8.77
C LEU A 147 -12.42 -12.60 7.99
N MET A 148 -11.44 -12.60 7.08
CA MET A 148 -11.08 -13.75 6.27
C MET A 148 -10.32 -14.77 7.12
N SER A 149 -11.01 -15.76 7.70
CA SER A 149 -10.41 -16.85 8.47
C SER A 149 -10.61 -18.21 7.77
N PRO A 150 -9.98 -18.44 6.60
CA PRO A 150 -10.17 -19.68 5.86
C PRO A 150 -9.70 -20.88 6.68
N PRO A 151 -10.49 -21.98 6.77
CA PRO A 151 -10.10 -23.18 7.53
C PRO A 151 -8.78 -23.81 7.06
N SER A 152 -8.43 -23.66 5.78
CA SER A 152 -7.14 -24.12 5.25
C SER A 152 -5.94 -23.37 5.81
N GLY A 153 -6.13 -22.17 6.35
CA GLY A 153 -5.07 -21.27 6.81
C GLY A 153 -4.18 -20.71 5.68
N ASN A 154 -4.51 -20.99 4.42
CA ASN A 154 -3.68 -20.65 3.27
C ASN A 154 -4.19 -19.41 2.54
N TYR A 155 -3.26 -18.61 2.03
CA TYR A 155 -3.56 -17.55 1.07
C TYR A 155 -4.04 -18.17 -0.25
N GLY A 156 -5.05 -17.55 -0.86
CA GLY A 156 -5.52 -17.87 -2.20
C GLY A 156 -6.58 -16.88 -2.67
N LEU A 157 -7.27 -17.21 -3.75
CA LEU A 157 -8.44 -16.45 -4.20
C LEU A 157 -9.63 -16.82 -3.32
N TYR A 158 -10.34 -15.80 -2.84
CA TYR A 158 -11.58 -16.01 -2.09
C TYR A 158 -12.74 -15.39 -2.86
N LEU A 159 -13.59 -16.23 -3.44
CA LEU A 159 -14.95 -15.82 -3.83
C LEU A 159 -15.73 -15.56 -2.55
N THR A 160 -16.20 -14.33 -2.37
CA THR A 160 -16.84 -13.89 -1.13
C THR A 160 -18.19 -13.24 -1.44
N TRP A 161 -19.26 -13.80 -0.88
CA TRP A 161 -20.64 -13.36 -1.04
C TRP A 161 -21.12 -12.65 0.23
N ALA A 162 -21.76 -11.51 0.06
CA ALA A 162 -22.64 -10.96 1.10
C ALA A 162 -24.07 -11.50 0.87
N GLU A 163 -24.76 -11.83 1.96
CA GLU A 163 -26.14 -12.30 1.98
C GLU A 163 -26.98 -11.48 2.96
N ASN A 164 -28.25 -11.26 2.61
CA ASN A 164 -29.28 -10.71 3.49
C ASN A 164 -30.52 -11.64 3.48
N ALA A 165 -31.65 -11.19 4.04
CA ALA A 165 -32.89 -11.98 4.07
C ALA A 165 -33.43 -12.43 2.68
N ASN A 166 -33.03 -11.78 1.59
CA ASN A 166 -33.41 -12.16 0.23
C ASN A 166 -32.47 -13.22 -0.39
N GLY A 167 -31.31 -13.48 0.23
CA GLY A 167 -30.30 -14.43 -0.24
C GLY A 167 -28.96 -13.78 -0.60
N PRO A 168 -27.98 -14.58 -1.05
CA PRO A 168 -26.65 -14.09 -1.44
C PRO A 168 -26.68 -13.26 -2.73
N GLY A 169 -25.88 -12.20 -2.73
CA GLY A 169 -25.57 -11.36 -3.90
C GLY A 169 -24.59 -12.03 -4.86
N TYR A 170 -24.00 -11.27 -5.79
CA TYR A 170 -22.83 -11.75 -6.54
C TYR A 170 -21.57 -11.74 -5.66
N PRO A 171 -20.59 -12.65 -5.89
CA PRO A 171 -19.36 -12.67 -5.12
C PRO A 171 -18.40 -11.59 -5.62
N VAL A 172 -17.53 -11.14 -4.71
CA VAL A 172 -16.29 -10.44 -5.06
C VAL A 172 -15.10 -11.41 -5.07
N ARG A 173 -14.09 -11.11 -5.89
CA ARG A 173 -12.86 -11.90 -6.03
C ARG A 173 -11.73 -11.30 -5.19
N VAL A 174 -11.71 -11.59 -3.89
CA VAL A 174 -10.59 -11.17 -3.03
C VAL A 174 -9.34 -11.94 -3.46
N ASN A 175 -8.21 -11.23 -3.64
CA ASN A 175 -6.97 -11.75 -4.24
C ASN A 175 -7.09 -12.22 -5.71
N GLY A 176 -8.18 -11.86 -6.41
CA GLY A 176 -8.29 -12.11 -7.84
C GLY A 176 -7.21 -11.36 -8.61
N THR A 177 -6.63 -12.02 -9.63
CA THR A 177 -5.70 -11.37 -10.57
C THR A 177 -6.41 -10.20 -11.24
N ASP A 178 -5.82 -9.01 -11.15
CA ASP A 178 -6.39 -7.80 -11.71
C ASP A 178 -5.32 -7.06 -12.52
N ALA A 179 -5.31 -7.30 -13.83
CA ALA A 179 -4.36 -6.69 -14.76
C ALA A 179 -4.96 -5.41 -15.33
N TRP A 180 -4.27 -4.28 -15.14
CA TRP A 180 -4.77 -2.96 -15.50
C TRP A 180 -4.27 -2.50 -16.87
N TRP A 181 -3.00 -2.75 -17.19
CA TRP A 181 -2.38 -2.36 -18.45
C TRP A 181 -1.14 -3.20 -18.76
N ILE A 182 -0.70 -3.14 -20.02
CA ILE A 182 0.52 -3.77 -20.52
C ILE A 182 1.40 -2.69 -21.17
N GLY A 183 2.68 -2.69 -20.81
CA GLY A 183 3.65 -1.67 -21.19
C GLY A 183 4.96 -2.28 -21.72
N PRO A 184 5.45 -1.85 -22.89
CA PRO A 184 4.70 -1.13 -23.92
C PRO A 184 3.48 -1.95 -24.41
N ASN A 185 2.46 -1.28 -24.97
CA ASN A 185 1.27 -1.94 -25.49
C ASN A 185 1.46 -2.55 -26.90
N HIS A 186 2.67 -2.42 -27.45
CA HIS A 186 3.13 -3.10 -28.65
C HIS A 186 4.57 -3.59 -28.49
N ALA A 187 4.95 -4.66 -29.19
CA ALA A 187 6.35 -5.06 -29.33
C ALA A 187 6.53 -6.09 -30.43
N LEU A 188 7.79 -6.34 -30.82
CA LEU A 188 8.15 -7.51 -31.61
C LEU A 188 7.98 -8.81 -30.82
N ALA A 189 7.62 -9.89 -31.51
CA ALA A 189 7.76 -11.24 -30.99
C ALA A 189 9.19 -11.49 -30.47
N GLY A 190 9.31 -12.10 -29.29
CA GLY A 190 10.59 -12.30 -28.59
C GLY A 190 11.07 -11.11 -27.73
N SER A 191 10.39 -9.96 -27.77
CA SER A 191 10.75 -8.81 -26.93
C SER A 191 10.24 -8.96 -25.49
N SER A 192 10.81 -8.17 -24.58
CA SER A 192 10.32 -8.09 -23.20
C SER A 192 9.26 -7.00 -23.06
N VAL A 193 8.14 -7.33 -22.42
CA VAL A 193 7.05 -6.39 -22.06
C VAL A 193 6.56 -6.72 -20.65
N SER A 194 5.90 -5.79 -19.98
CA SER A 194 5.40 -6.00 -18.61
C SER A 194 3.89 -5.79 -18.51
N VAL A 195 3.24 -6.68 -17.77
CA VAL A 195 1.85 -6.52 -17.31
C VAL A 195 1.88 -5.88 -15.93
N TYR A 196 1.01 -4.88 -15.71
CA TYR A 196 0.91 -4.13 -14.47
C TYR A 196 -0.50 -4.22 -13.90
N GLY A 197 -0.62 -4.21 -12.58
CA GLY A 197 -1.90 -4.46 -11.92
C GLY A 197 -1.79 -4.75 -10.43
N ARG A 198 -2.69 -5.58 -9.93
CA ARG A 198 -2.73 -6.04 -8.53
C ARG A 198 -2.94 -7.56 -8.48
N ASN A 199 -2.38 -8.17 -7.44
CA ASN A 199 -2.44 -9.61 -7.19
C ASN A 199 -1.93 -10.43 -8.39
N LEU A 200 -0.89 -9.97 -9.09
CA LEU A 200 -0.39 -10.63 -10.31
C LEU A 200 0.46 -11.87 -10.05
N SER A 201 0.84 -12.13 -8.79
CA SER A 201 1.79 -13.19 -8.44
C SER A 201 1.23 -14.24 -7.50
N TYR A 202 1.76 -15.46 -7.63
CA TYR A 202 1.44 -16.57 -6.75
C TYR A 202 1.85 -16.26 -5.30
N GLN A 203 0.93 -16.50 -4.37
CA GLN A 203 1.13 -16.28 -2.93
C GLN A 203 1.50 -14.83 -2.58
N ASN A 204 1.13 -13.86 -3.43
CA ASN A 204 1.56 -12.47 -3.32
C ASN A 204 3.09 -12.33 -3.22
N GLY A 205 3.83 -13.27 -3.83
CA GLY A 205 5.29 -13.36 -3.82
C GLY A 205 5.95 -12.74 -5.05
N THR A 206 7.19 -13.12 -5.32
CA THR A 206 8.03 -12.55 -6.39
C THR A 206 8.58 -13.60 -7.36
N THR A 207 8.04 -14.83 -7.35
CA THR A 207 8.64 -15.96 -8.09
C THR A 207 7.82 -16.40 -9.29
N SER A 208 6.49 -16.43 -9.18
CA SER A 208 5.63 -17.11 -10.15
C SER A 208 4.41 -16.30 -10.53
N SER A 209 4.12 -16.28 -11.83
CA SER A 209 2.91 -15.76 -12.45
C SER A 209 2.72 -16.49 -13.79
N TRP A 210 1.54 -16.40 -14.39
CA TRP A 210 1.26 -17.03 -15.69
C TRP A 210 0.59 -16.03 -16.61
N VAL A 211 1.14 -15.87 -17.81
CA VAL A 211 0.63 -14.95 -18.82
C VAL A 211 0.46 -15.71 -20.13
N TYR A 212 -0.69 -15.52 -20.76
CA TYR A 212 -1.07 -16.15 -22.02
C TYR A 212 -1.45 -15.09 -23.04
N ILE A 213 -1.12 -15.34 -24.29
CA ILE A 213 -1.39 -14.45 -25.41
C ILE A 213 -2.08 -15.20 -26.55
N ARG A 214 -3.12 -14.59 -27.12
CA ARG A 214 -3.91 -15.14 -28.23
C ARG A 214 -4.37 -14.04 -29.18
N PRO A 215 -4.59 -14.31 -30.48
CA PRO A 215 -5.06 -13.28 -31.41
C PRO A 215 -6.38 -12.64 -30.95
N TRP A 216 -6.53 -11.35 -31.19
CA TRP A 216 -7.68 -10.57 -30.74
C TRP A 216 -8.99 -11.06 -31.38
N GLY A 217 -10.00 -11.35 -30.56
CA GLY A 217 -11.30 -11.85 -31.00
C GLY A 217 -11.24 -13.26 -31.58
N ALA A 218 -10.16 -14.01 -31.33
CA ALA A 218 -10.07 -15.40 -31.73
C ALA A 218 -11.15 -16.22 -31.01
N ASN A 219 -11.70 -17.22 -31.69
CA ASN A 219 -12.72 -18.11 -31.09
C ASN A 219 -12.10 -19.21 -30.22
N SER A 220 -12.96 -20.01 -29.57
CA SER A 220 -12.56 -21.14 -28.71
C SER A 220 -11.64 -22.21 -29.35
N ASN A 221 -11.50 -22.27 -30.68
CA ASN A 221 -10.59 -23.23 -31.33
C ASN A 221 -9.13 -22.73 -31.41
N THR A 222 -8.88 -21.46 -31.10
CA THR A 222 -7.53 -20.88 -31.13
C THR A 222 -6.88 -21.00 -29.77
N VAL A 223 -5.82 -21.82 -29.70
CA VAL A 223 -5.12 -22.10 -28.44
C VAL A 223 -4.31 -20.89 -27.98
N SER A 224 -4.48 -20.54 -26.72
CA SER A 224 -3.70 -19.53 -26.01
C SER A 224 -2.24 -19.96 -25.87
N THR A 225 -1.30 -19.08 -26.25
CA THR A 225 0.14 -19.35 -26.18
C THR A 225 0.69 -18.83 -24.84
N PRO A 226 1.33 -19.66 -24.00
CA PRO A 226 1.96 -19.18 -22.77
C PRO A 226 3.20 -18.34 -23.08
N CYS A 227 3.38 -17.25 -22.35
CA CYS A 227 4.58 -16.42 -22.40
C CYS A 227 5.63 -16.89 -21.39
N THR A 228 6.90 -16.67 -21.69
CA THR A 228 7.98 -16.90 -20.71
C THR A 228 8.00 -15.75 -19.71
N VAL A 229 7.95 -16.05 -18.42
CA VAL A 229 7.99 -15.04 -17.34
C VAL A 229 9.44 -14.81 -16.91
N LEU A 230 9.85 -13.53 -16.87
CA LEU A 230 11.21 -13.09 -16.58
C LEU A 230 11.35 -12.52 -15.16
N GLN A 231 10.38 -11.69 -14.75
CA GLN A 231 10.36 -11.05 -13.43
C GLN A 231 8.93 -11.02 -12.90
N VAL A 232 8.77 -11.18 -11.60
CA VAL A 232 7.46 -11.25 -10.95
C VAL A 232 7.46 -10.42 -9.67
N SER A 233 6.40 -9.65 -9.51
CA SER A 233 5.94 -9.10 -8.25
C SER A 233 4.41 -9.13 -8.22
N PRO A 234 3.76 -8.81 -7.09
CA PRO A 234 2.30 -8.69 -7.05
C PRO A 234 1.72 -7.60 -7.95
N TYR A 235 2.54 -6.68 -8.46
CA TYR A 235 2.09 -5.48 -9.16
C TYR A 235 2.68 -5.29 -10.57
N LYS A 236 3.74 -6.03 -10.91
CA LYS A 236 4.43 -6.03 -12.21
C LYS A 236 4.92 -7.44 -12.56
N VAL A 237 4.59 -7.92 -13.75
CA VAL A 237 5.07 -9.20 -14.31
C VAL A 237 5.69 -8.94 -15.67
N THR A 238 7.00 -9.14 -15.79
CA THR A 238 7.72 -9.00 -17.06
C THR A 238 7.77 -10.33 -17.78
N ILE A 239 7.42 -10.33 -19.05
CA ILE A 239 7.38 -11.51 -19.91
C ILE A 239 8.20 -11.30 -21.18
N THR A 240 8.61 -12.41 -21.80
CA THR A 240 8.99 -12.44 -23.21
C THR A 240 7.75 -12.74 -24.05
N VAL A 241 7.43 -11.86 -25.00
CA VAL A 241 6.40 -12.10 -26.02
C VAL A 241 6.79 -13.36 -26.80
N ALA A 242 5.87 -14.31 -26.97
CA ALA A 242 6.19 -15.58 -27.62
C ALA A 242 6.75 -15.36 -29.05
N GLY A 243 7.91 -15.95 -29.33
CA GLY A 243 8.70 -15.66 -30.53
C GLY A 243 8.08 -16.15 -31.86
N ASN A 244 7.06 -17.00 -31.78
CA ASN A 244 6.36 -17.59 -32.93
C ASN A 244 5.07 -16.86 -33.31
N LEU A 245 4.75 -15.74 -32.65
CA LEU A 245 3.55 -14.97 -32.96
C LEU A 245 3.74 -14.15 -34.24
N SER A 246 2.73 -14.14 -35.09
CA SER A 246 2.67 -13.26 -36.25
C SER A 246 2.29 -11.84 -35.85
N ALA A 247 2.61 -10.85 -36.68
CA ALA A 247 2.14 -9.49 -36.47
C ALA A 247 0.60 -9.42 -36.41
N GLY A 248 0.05 -8.60 -35.51
CA GLY A 248 -1.40 -8.46 -35.33
C GLY A 248 -1.81 -7.94 -33.97
N ALA A 249 -3.12 -7.80 -33.76
CA ALA A 249 -3.69 -7.50 -32.45
C ALA A 249 -3.91 -8.79 -31.65
N TYR A 250 -3.65 -8.72 -30.35
CA TYR A 250 -3.71 -9.83 -29.40
C TYR A 250 -4.44 -9.44 -28.13
N GLU A 251 -5.00 -10.46 -27.48
CA GLU A 251 -5.45 -10.45 -26.10
C GLU A 251 -4.33 -11.00 -25.21
N VAL A 252 -4.11 -10.35 -24.07
CA VAL A 252 -3.21 -10.84 -23.02
C VAL A 252 -4.03 -11.14 -21.77
N TRP A 253 -3.86 -12.36 -21.27
CA TRP A 253 -4.56 -12.92 -20.12
C TRP A 253 -3.54 -13.28 -19.05
N THR A 254 -3.76 -12.82 -17.82
CA THR A 254 -2.87 -13.07 -16.69
C THR A 254 -3.60 -13.89 -15.62
N HIS A 255 -2.85 -14.76 -14.95
CA HIS A 255 -3.33 -15.58 -13.85
C HIS A 255 -2.23 -15.66 -12.79
N ASN A 256 -2.60 -15.46 -11.52
CA ASN A 256 -1.66 -15.51 -10.40
C ASN A 256 -1.52 -16.89 -9.76
N GLY A 257 -2.18 -17.91 -10.32
CA GLY A 257 -2.14 -19.30 -9.86
C GLY A 257 -3.20 -19.67 -8.82
N HIS A 258 -4.11 -18.75 -8.48
CA HIS A 258 -5.17 -18.97 -7.51
C HIS A 258 -6.55 -18.87 -8.14
N GLY A 259 -7.53 -19.62 -7.63
CA GLY A 259 -8.94 -19.42 -7.99
C GLY A 259 -9.43 -20.13 -9.26
N GLY A 260 -8.60 -20.99 -9.86
CA GLY A 260 -8.99 -21.77 -11.04
C GLY A 260 -9.55 -20.88 -12.15
N GLN A 261 -10.68 -21.27 -12.75
CA GLN A 261 -11.29 -20.49 -13.84
C GLN A 261 -11.74 -19.06 -13.43
N TYR A 262 -11.86 -18.77 -12.14
CA TYR A 262 -12.27 -17.45 -11.63
C TYR A 262 -11.06 -16.50 -11.41
N GLY A 263 -9.84 -17.04 -11.49
CA GLY A 263 -8.59 -16.32 -11.23
C GLY A 263 -8.02 -15.55 -12.41
N TRP A 264 -8.61 -15.69 -13.61
CA TRP A 264 -8.16 -14.98 -14.80
C TRP A 264 -8.46 -13.48 -14.73
N SER A 265 -7.51 -12.68 -15.24
CA SER A 265 -7.69 -11.26 -15.55
C SER A 265 -7.72 -11.04 -17.06
N GLY A 266 -8.39 -9.96 -17.51
CA GLY A 266 -8.30 -9.48 -18.90
C GLY A 266 -9.61 -9.62 -19.71
N PRO A 267 -9.52 -9.52 -21.04
CA PRO A 267 -8.28 -9.40 -21.81
C PRO A 267 -7.70 -7.97 -21.78
N LEU A 268 -6.38 -7.87 -21.62
CA LEU A 268 -5.66 -6.65 -22.02
C LEU A 268 -5.40 -6.67 -23.53
N ARG A 269 -5.41 -5.49 -24.16
CA ARG A 269 -5.11 -5.35 -25.59
C ARG A 269 -3.62 -5.14 -25.82
N PHE A 270 -3.04 -5.87 -26.76
CA PHE A 270 -1.62 -5.78 -27.12
C PHE A 270 -1.44 -5.93 -28.64
N THR A 271 -0.39 -5.33 -29.20
CA THR A 271 -0.04 -5.47 -30.62
C THR A 271 1.33 -6.12 -30.79
N VAL A 272 1.40 -7.22 -31.55
CA VAL A 272 2.67 -7.76 -32.01
C VAL A 272 3.03 -7.06 -33.32
N ASP A 273 4.18 -6.41 -33.35
CA ASP A 273 4.66 -5.69 -34.52
C ASP A 273 5.32 -6.63 -35.54
N ALA A 274 5.18 -6.32 -36.83
CA ALA A 274 5.86 -7.05 -37.90
C ALA A 274 7.35 -6.75 -37.96
N VAL A 275 7.72 -5.53 -37.57
CA VAL A 275 9.06 -4.97 -37.59
C VAL A 275 9.19 -4.00 -36.42
N PRO A 276 10.41 -3.67 -35.94
CA PRO A 276 10.54 -2.67 -34.89
C PRO A 276 9.83 -1.40 -35.30
N VAL A 277 8.98 -0.85 -34.43
CA VAL A 277 8.28 0.42 -34.65
C VAL A 277 9.28 1.54 -34.97
N TYR A 278 10.47 1.45 -34.36
CA TYR A 278 11.60 2.36 -34.56
C TYR A 278 12.77 1.62 -35.19
N GLN A 279 13.05 1.89 -36.46
CA GLN A 279 14.17 1.28 -37.19
C GLN A 279 15.30 2.27 -37.41
N TRP A 280 16.44 2.04 -36.75
CA TRP A 280 17.68 2.80 -36.95
C TRP A 280 18.64 2.03 -37.87
N LYS A 281 18.13 1.52 -38.98
CA LYS A 281 18.84 0.64 -39.93
C LYS A 281 19.23 1.34 -41.24
N GLY A 282 19.03 2.65 -41.31
CA GLY A 282 19.42 3.46 -42.46
C GLY A 282 20.93 3.66 -42.55
N VAL A 283 21.32 4.67 -43.30
CA VAL A 283 22.72 5.04 -43.50
C VAL A 283 23.27 5.69 -42.23
N VAL A 284 24.43 5.21 -41.76
CA VAL A 284 25.19 5.88 -40.72
C VAL A 284 26.08 6.95 -41.36
N ARG A 285 25.81 8.22 -41.06
CA ARG A 285 26.50 9.39 -41.63
C ARG A 285 27.43 10.00 -40.58
N ASN A 286 28.73 9.92 -40.81
CA ASN A 286 29.74 10.47 -39.90
C ASN A 286 29.82 12.00 -40.05
N VAL A 287 29.64 12.74 -38.96
CA VAL A 287 29.71 14.21 -38.96
C VAL A 287 31.04 14.78 -39.45
N LYS A 288 32.15 14.03 -39.30
CA LYS A 288 33.47 14.44 -39.79
C LYS A 288 33.54 14.51 -41.32
N ASN A 289 32.67 13.78 -42.02
CA ASN A 289 32.57 13.87 -43.49
C ASN A 289 32.00 15.21 -43.96
N ASN A 290 31.33 15.96 -43.09
CA ASN A 290 30.83 17.32 -43.34
C ASN A 290 31.68 18.39 -42.63
N GLY A 291 32.90 18.05 -42.18
CA GLY A 291 33.88 19.00 -41.66
C GLY A 291 33.86 19.23 -40.15
N ALA A 292 33.18 18.39 -39.36
CA ALA A 292 33.24 18.48 -37.90
C ALA A 292 34.62 18.05 -37.38
N TYR A 293 35.19 18.81 -36.45
CA TYR A 293 36.51 18.58 -35.84
C TYR A 293 36.38 17.64 -34.63
N GLY A 294 35.47 17.94 -33.70
CA GLY A 294 35.31 17.22 -32.44
C GLY A 294 36.48 17.41 -31.47
N ASP A 295 37.09 18.60 -31.45
CA ASP A 295 38.26 18.93 -30.62
C ASP A 295 37.97 19.84 -29.42
N GLY A 296 36.72 20.27 -29.25
CA GLY A 296 36.28 21.15 -28.17
C GLY A 296 36.68 22.61 -28.33
N VAL A 297 37.22 22.98 -29.50
CA VAL A 297 37.69 24.34 -29.79
C VAL A 297 36.97 24.91 -31.00
N HIS A 298 36.81 24.13 -32.07
CA HIS A 298 36.10 24.57 -33.27
C HIS A 298 34.59 24.43 -33.12
N ASP A 299 33.87 25.39 -33.68
CA ASP A 299 32.41 25.33 -33.78
C ASP A 299 31.97 24.31 -34.83
N ASP A 300 31.43 23.19 -34.36
CA ASP A 300 30.99 22.06 -35.18
C ASP A 300 29.51 22.15 -35.57
N THR A 301 28.79 23.20 -35.16
CA THR A 301 27.32 23.29 -35.32
C THR A 301 26.87 23.11 -36.77
N ALA A 302 27.50 23.81 -37.71
CA ALA A 302 27.14 23.77 -39.11
C ALA A 302 27.36 22.37 -39.72
N ALA A 303 28.51 21.75 -39.42
CA ALA A 303 28.85 20.42 -39.92
C ALA A 303 27.89 19.34 -39.40
N ILE A 304 27.53 19.42 -38.11
CA ILE A 304 26.57 18.51 -37.49
C ILE A 304 25.18 18.71 -38.09
N GLN A 305 24.69 19.96 -38.17
CA GLN A 305 23.37 20.25 -38.75
C GLN A 305 23.28 19.85 -40.23
N THR A 306 24.35 20.05 -41.03
CA THR A 306 24.40 19.54 -42.41
C THR A 306 24.26 18.03 -42.45
N THR A 307 24.91 17.30 -41.53
CA THR A 307 24.80 15.84 -41.45
C THR A 307 23.37 15.40 -41.11
N ILE A 308 22.72 16.07 -40.14
CA ILE A 308 21.32 15.81 -39.77
C ILE A 308 20.39 16.07 -40.96
N ASN A 309 20.59 17.17 -41.69
CA ASN A 309 19.79 17.52 -42.86
C ASN A 309 19.94 16.52 -44.02
N GLN A 310 21.05 15.79 -44.10
CA GLN A 310 21.28 14.73 -45.09
C GLN A 310 20.64 13.38 -44.69
N CYS A 311 20.25 13.22 -43.42
CA CYS A 311 19.64 12.00 -42.92
C CYS A 311 18.20 11.87 -43.40
N SER A 312 17.83 10.69 -43.89
CA SER A 312 16.45 10.28 -44.11
C SER A 312 15.90 9.56 -42.87
N PRO A 313 14.57 9.39 -42.71
CA PRO A 313 14.01 8.57 -41.64
C PRO A 313 14.66 7.17 -41.60
N GLY A 314 15.17 6.79 -40.43
CA GLY A 314 15.94 5.57 -40.16
C GLY A 314 17.46 5.72 -40.23
N ASP A 315 17.99 6.80 -40.82
CA ASP A 315 19.43 7.12 -40.83
C ASP A 315 19.92 7.54 -39.43
N ILE A 316 21.23 7.42 -39.23
CA ILE A 316 21.92 7.85 -38.00
C ILE A 316 22.96 8.90 -38.34
N ALA A 317 22.88 10.09 -37.74
CA ALA A 317 24.00 11.02 -37.65
C ALA A 317 24.95 10.54 -36.55
N TYR A 318 26.12 10.05 -36.95
CA TYR A 318 27.12 9.48 -36.06
C TYR A 318 28.21 10.49 -35.72
N LEU A 319 28.43 10.67 -34.42
CA LEU A 319 29.48 11.50 -33.84
C LEU A 319 30.57 10.56 -33.28
N PRO A 320 31.74 10.43 -33.94
CA PRO A 320 32.88 9.72 -33.38
C PRO A 320 33.33 10.25 -32.00
N ALA A 321 34.32 9.61 -31.39
CA ALA A 321 34.93 10.13 -30.18
C ALA A 321 35.48 11.55 -30.41
N GLY A 322 35.20 12.46 -29.48
CA GLY A 322 35.53 13.88 -29.57
C GLY A 322 34.62 14.78 -28.74
N ASN A 323 35.02 16.03 -28.58
CA ASN A 323 34.21 17.09 -27.98
C ASN A 323 33.74 18.04 -29.08
N TYR A 324 32.45 18.08 -29.35
CA TYR A 324 31.84 18.84 -30.44
C TYR A 324 31.21 20.10 -29.86
N LEU A 325 31.87 21.23 -30.08
CA LEU A 325 31.42 22.51 -29.55
C LEU A 325 30.35 23.12 -30.48
N ILE A 326 29.22 23.55 -29.90
CA ILE A 326 28.10 24.16 -30.65
C ILE A 326 27.80 25.58 -30.17
N SER A 327 27.32 26.41 -31.09
CA SER A 327 26.97 27.83 -30.88
C SER A 327 25.50 28.15 -31.15
N SER A 328 24.72 27.19 -31.66
CA SER A 328 23.25 27.26 -31.79
C SER A 328 22.62 25.88 -31.63
N ARG A 329 21.29 25.82 -31.42
CA ARG A 329 20.58 24.53 -31.29
C ARG A 329 20.69 23.68 -32.56
N LEU A 330 20.75 22.36 -32.38
CA LEU A 330 20.64 21.38 -33.46
C LEU A 330 19.17 20.97 -33.62
N ASN A 331 18.57 21.25 -34.77
CA ASN A 331 17.20 20.84 -35.08
C ASN A 331 17.23 19.44 -35.68
N LEU A 332 16.52 18.51 -35.05
CA LEU A 332 16.40 17.13 -35.49
C LEU A 332 15.32 17.02 -36.58
N ASN A 333 15.52 16.05 -37.48
CA ASN A 333 14.51 15.63 -38.44
C ASN A 333 13.74 14.44 -37.88
N ASN A 334 12.44 14.34 -38.19
CA ASN A 334 11.64 13.20 -37.78
C ASN A 334 12.22 11.89 -38.33
N GLY A 335 12.32 10.89 -37.46
CA GLY A 335 12.85 9.57 -37.75
C GLY A 335 14.38 9.50 -37.83
N VAL A 336 15.13 10.52 -37.42
CA VAL A 336 16.60 10.51 -37.49
C VAL A 336 17.22 10.21 -36.11
N GLY A 337 18.23 9.33 -36.10
CA GLY A 337 19.00 8.99 -34.90
C GLY A 337 20.25 9.84 -34.76
N ILE A 338 20.60 10.22 -33.54
CA ILE A 338 21.86 10.85 -33.17
C ILE A 338 22.61 9.87 -32.26
N ASN A 339 23.78 9.39 -32.68
CA ASN A 339 24.53 8.39 -31.92
C ASN A 339 26.01 8.79 -31.76
N GLY A 340 26.52 8.69 -30.53
CA GLY A 340 27.95 8.86 -30.24
C GLY A 340 28.74 7.54 -30.19
N ALA A 341 30.04 7.63 -29.92
CA ALA A 341 30.95 6.50 -29.72
C ALA A 341 30.95 5.96 -28.27
N GLY A 342 29.93 6.29 -27.49
CA GLY A 342 29.80 6.01 -26.05
C GLY A 342 29.78 7.31 -25.24
N ALA A 343 28.98 7.34 -24.17
CA ALA A 343 28.79 8.56 -23.39
C ALA A 343 30.08 9.14 -22.82
N ALA A 344 31.06 8.29 -22.48
CA ALA A 344 32.38 8.73 -22.01
C ALA A 344 33.31 9.27 -23.11
N ASN A 345 33.01 9.03 -24.39
CA ASN A 345 33.91 9.29 -25.52
C ASN A 345 33.46 10.42 -26.44
N THR A 346 32.15 10.66 -26.51
CA THR A 346 31.56 11.69 -27.38
C THR A 346 30.81 12.70 -26.51
N THR A 347 31.18 13.97 -26.62
CA THR A 347 30.52 15.07 -25.91
C THR A 347 30.07 16.11 -26.92
N ILE A 348 28.83 16.60 -26.80
CA ILE A 348 28.38 17.86 -27.40
C ILE A 348 28.41 18.90 -26.29
N SER A 349 29.07 20.04 -26.51
CA SER A 349 29.26 21.12 -25.53
C SER A 349 28.80 22.46 -26.10
N THR A 350 28.42 23.43 -25.25
CA THR A 350 27.98 24.76 -25.70
C THR A 350 29.03 25.86 -25.50
N TYR A 351 29.05 26.86 -26.38
CA TYR A 351 29.70 28.17 -26.12
C TYR A 351 28.88 28.96 -25.09
N SER A 352 29.55 29.78 -24.28
CA SER A 352 28.93 30.61 -23.23
C SER A 352 27.74 31.43 -23.76
N ALA A 353 26.53 31.02 -23.36
CA ALA A 353 25.21 31.57 -23.64
C ALA A 353 24.68 31.47 -25.09
N LEU A 354 23.98 30.37 -25.36
CA LEU A 354 22.84 30.34 -26.27
C LEU A 354 21.74 31.29 -25.73
N TYR A 355 21.87 32.59 -25.96
CA TYR A 355 21.08 33.61 -25.24
C TYR A 355 19.58 33.64 -25.60
N ASN A 356 19.10 32.82 -26.55
CA ASN A 356 17.71 32.80 -26.99
C ASN A 356 17.17 31.39 -27.39
N ASP A 357 17.95 30.33 -27.22
CA ASP A 357 17.55 28.97 -27.63
C ASP A 357 17.14 28.12 -26.43
N VAL A 358 16.09 27.33 -26.63
CA VAL A 358 15.41 26.58 -25.57
C VAL A 358 16.14 25.28 -25.22
N ALA A 359 16.90 24.67 -26.15
CA ALA A 359 17.63 23.41 -25.93
C ALA A 359 18.84 23.20 -26.87
N MET A 360 19.80 22.33 -26.50
CA MET A 360 20.92 21.89 -27.36
C MET A 360 20.43 21.03 -28.54
N LEU A 361 19.58 20.03 -28.25
CA LEU A 361 18.89 19.22 -29.25
C LEU A 361 17.39 19.57 -29.25
N ASN A 362 16.86 19.92 -30.42
CA ASN A 362 15.46 20.31 -30.59
C ASN A 362 14.73 19.37 -31.54
N SER A 363 13.74 18.66 -31.01
CA SER A 363 12.91 17.67 -31.72
C SER A 363 11.47 18.15 -31.92
N HIS A 364 11.27 19.47 -32.04
CA HIS A 364 9.94 20.06 -32.19
C HIS A 364 9.20 19.51 -33.41
N TRP A 365 7.95 19.07 -33.23
CA TRP A 365 7.11 18.39 -34.23
C TRP A 365 7.70 17.11 -34.83
N CYS A 366 8.69 16.52 -34.18
CA CYS A 366 9.16 15.19 -34.51
C CYS A 366 8.45 14.19 -33.61
N SER A 367 7.86 13.18 -34.23
CA SER A 367 7.26 12.08 -33.49
C SER A 367 8.35 11.11 -33.05
N THR A 368 9.30 10.77 -33.92
CA THR A 368 10.22 9.64 -33.71
C THR A 368 11.68 10.05 -33.76
N ASN A 369 12.48 9.82 -32.72
CA ASN A 369 13.92 10.10 -32.72
C ASN A 369 14.68 9.18 -31.76
N LEU A 370 15.95 8.89 -32.08
CA LEU A 370 16.89 8.20 -31.19
C LEU A 370 18.01 9.16 -30.81
N ILE A 371 18.32 9.22 -29.52
CA ILE A 371 19.50 9.88 -29.00
C ILE A 371 20.24 8.84 -28.15
N SER A 372 21.47 8.51 -28.52
CA SER A 372 22.22 7.47 -27.81
C SER A 372 23.72 7.68 -27.73
N SER A 373 24.32 7.09 -26.69
CA SER A 373 25.76 6.88 -26.56
C SER A 373 26.60 8.16 -26.61
N LEU A 374 26.14 9.26 -26.01
CA LEU A 374 26.84 10.54 -25.98
C LEU A 374 26.61 11.32 -24.68
N THR A 375 27.45 12.32 -24.43
CA THR A 375 27.25 13.32 -23.37
C THR A 375 26.73 14.63 -23.98
N LEU A 376 25.68 15.21 -23.39
CA LEU A 376 25.31 16.61 -23.57
C LEU A 376 25.81 17.40 -22.35
N SER A 377 26.76 18.31 -22.57
CA SER A 377 27.43 19.06 -21.51
C SER A 377 27.15 20.55 -21.62
N ASN A 378 26.35 21.09 -20.71
CA ASN A 378 26.11 22.52 -20.56
C ASN A 378 27.08 23.12 -19.53
N GLY A 379 28.16 23.73 -20.02
CA GLY A 379 29.21 24.33 -19.18
C GLY A 379 28.96 25.79 -18.76
N TYR A 380 27.81 26.38 -19.12
CA TYR A 380 27.55 27.80 -18.89
C TYR A 380 27.01 28.08 -17.49
N SER A 381 27.63 28.99 -16.74
CA SER A 381 27.27 29.32 -15.34
C SER A 381 26.38 30.57 -15.17
N GLY A 382 25.74 31.07 -16.23
CA GLY A 382 24.89 32.27 -16.18
C GLY A 382 23.39 31.96 -16.01
N ALA A 383 22.58 32.98 -15.73
CA ALA A 383 21.18 32.86 -15.27
C ALA A 383 20.14 32.40 -16.32
N ASN A 384 20.56 31.93 -17.51
CA ASN A 384 19.64 31.56 -18.60
C ASN A 384 19.38 30.05 -18.62
N LEU A 385 18.13 29.66 -18.87
CA LEU A 385 17.66 28.27 -19.01
C LEU A 385 18.23 27.65 -20.30
N LEU A 386 18.81 26.44 -20.23
CA LEU A 386 19.45 25.82 -21.38
C LEU A 386 19.24 24.30 -21.42
N TRP A 387 18.10 23.84 -21.94
CA TRP A 387 17.76 22.42 -21.85
C TRP A 387 18.72 21.53 -22.65
N GLY A 388 19.02 20.34 -22.16
CA GLY A 388 19.80 19.36 -22.94
C GLY A 388 19.02 18.94 -24.19
N MET A 389 17.76 18.55 -24.01
CA MET A 389 16.87 18.14 -25.08
C MET A 389 15.44 18.65 -24.89
N TYR A 390 14.85 19.17 -25.97
CA TYR A 390 13.44 19.54 -26.03
C TYR A 390 12.69 18.72 -27.08
N VAL A 391 11.56 18.16 -26.66
CA VAL A 391 10.58 17.49 -27.53
C VAL A 391 9.21 18.08 -27.26
N ALA A 392 8.56 18.55 -28.32
CA ALA A 392 7.17 18.96 -28.28
C ALA A 392 6.47 18.43 -29.53
N ASP A 393 5.57 17.48 -29.32
CA ASP A 393 4.72 16.89 -30.36
C ASP A 393 3.26 17.19 -30.05
N TYR A 394 2.80 18.39 -30.42
CA TYR A 394 1.39 18.80 -30.25
C TYR A 394 0.46 18.24 -31.34
N GLY A 395 1.00 17.51 -32.31
CA GLY A 395 0.27 17.02 -33.49
C GLY A 395 -0.35 15.64 -33.30
N ASN A 396 0.15 14.84 -32.36
CA ASN A 396 -0.35 13.51 -32.09
C ASN A 396 -1.41 13.49 -30.98
N PHE A 397 -2.59 13.01 -31.36
CA PHE A 397 -3.66 12.66 -30.43
C PHE A 397 -3.27 11.41 -29.61
N PRO A 398 -3.91 11.17 -28.46
CA PRO A 398 -3.74 9.95 -27.68
C PRO A 398 -3.74 8.68 -28.56
N GLY A 399 -2.66 7.88 -28.48
CA GLY A 399 -2.59 6.57 -29.12
C GLY A 399 -1.89 6.48 -30.49
N VAL A 400 -1.23 7.55 -30.99
CA VAL A 400 -0.29 7.44 -32.13
C VAL A 400 1.13 7.35 -31.56
N PRO A 401 1.89 6.26 -31.79
CA PRO A 401 3.25 6.11 -31.26
C PRO A 401 4.17 7.21 -31.79
N SER A 402 4.73 8.02 -30.90
CA SER A 402 5.74 9.02 -31.26
C SER A 402 7.09 8.32 -31.43
N GLY A 403 7.60 7.67 -30.38
CA GLY A 403 8.87 6.93 -30.45
C GLY A 403 10.11 7.74 -30.19
N ILE A 404 10.14 8.35 -29.02
CA ILE A 404 11.30 9.11 -28.55
C ILE A 404 12.13 8.18 -27.67
N VAL A 405 13.31 7.80 -28.15
CA VAL A 405 14.22 6.90 -27.44
C VAL A 405 15.49 7.64 -27.08
N ILE A 406 15.74 7.80 -25.79
CA ILE A 406 16.95 8.40 -25.23
C ILE A 406 17.62 7.32 -24.38
N SER A 407 18.81 6.89 -24.78
CA SER A 407 19.44 5.74 -24.11
C SER A 407 20.96 5.84 -24.02
N SER A 408 21.51 5.39 -22.88
CA SER A 408 22.97 5.36 -22.68
C SER A 408 23.63 6.73 -22.86
N CYS A 409 22.97 7.80 -22.40
CA CYS A 409 23.45 9.17 -22.52
C CYS A 409 23.83 9.75 -21.16
N ASN A 410 24.76 10.71 -21.17
CA ASN A 410 25.02 11.54 -20.00
C ASN A 410 24.52 12.97 -20.25
N PHE A 411 23.90 13.56 -19.24
CA PHE A 411 23.50 14.96 -19.22
C PHE A 411 24.25 15.63 -18.08
N ALA A 412 25.11 16.59 -18.39
CA ALA A 412 25.94 17.28 -17.40
C ALA A 412 25.68 18.79 -17.45
N THR A 413 25.26 19.37 -16.33
CA THR A 413 25.04 20.81 -16.19
C THR A 413 26.03 21.40 -15.19
N ALA A 414 26.44 22.65 -15.42
CA ALA A 414 27.24 23.39 -14.46
C ALA A 414 26.44 23.68 -13.17
N GLN A 415 27.14 23.83 -12.05
CA GLN A 415 26.51 24.11 -10.75
C GLN A 415 25.77 25.46 -10.77
N ASN A 416 24.69 25.55 -9.99
CA ASN A 416 23.90 26.78 -9.80
C ASN A 416 23.27 27.36 -11.08
N VAL A 417 23.12 26.54 -12.11
CA VAL A 417 22.36 26.86 -13.31
C VAL A 417 20.92 26.36 -13.12
N ASN A 418 19.94 27.23 -13.35
CA ASN A 418 18.55 26.76 -13.43
C ASN A 418 18.36 26.08 -14.78
N ASP A 419 18.37 24.75 -14.81
CA ASP A 419 18.37 23.95 -16.04
C ASP A 419 17.35 22.79 -15.98
N LEU A 420 17.01 22.25 -17.14
CA LEU A 420 16.19 21.04 -17.30
C LEU A 420 16.85 20.14 -18.35
N ALA A 421 17.32 18.96 -17.97
CA ALA A 421 18.11 18.13 -18.89
C ALA A 421 17.28 17.61 -20.07
N ILE A 422 16.05 17.15 -19.83
CA ILE A 422 15.12 16.66 -20.85
C ILE A 422 13.71 17.21 -20.59
N SER A 423 13.08 17.78 -21.61
CA SER A 423 11.66 18.14 -21.60
C SER A 423 10.93 17.46 -22.75
N ILE A 424 9.91 16.64 -22.45
CA ILE A 424 9.10 15.94 -23.45
C ILE A 424 7.62 16.20 -23.20
N VAL A 425 6.94 16.82 -24.16
CA VAL A 425 5.52 17.17 -24.06
C VAL A 425 4.76 16.70 -25.31
N GLY A 426 3.59 16.08 -25.11
CA GLY A 426 2.69 15.66 -26.20
C GLY A 426 3.13 14.39 -26.94
N ALA A 427 4.26 13.78 -26.57
CA ALA A 427 4.70 12.52 -27.15
C ALA A 427 4.00 11.31 -26.51
N TRP A 428 4.00 10.17 -27.21
CA TRP A 428 3.57 8.86 -26.72
C TRP A 428 4.63 7.80 -27.05
N ASP A 429 4.79 6.79 -26.20
CA ASP A 429 5.85 5.78 -26.31
C ASP A 429 7.25 6.40 -26.24
N VAL A 430 7.63 6.76 -25.01
CA VAL A 430 8.83 7.51 -24.67
C VAL A 430 9.72 6.64 -23.80
N TRP A 431 10.99 6.52 -24.16
CA TRP A 431 11.98 5.75 -23.43
C TRP A 431 13.14 6.65 -23.01
N VAL A 432 13.41 6.72 -21.71
CA VAL A 432 14.61 7.36 -21.16
C VAL A 432 15.29 6.31 -20.29
N THR A 433 16.34 5.68 -20.81
CA THR A 433 16.93 4.51 -20.14
C THR A 433 18.45 4.53 -20.08
N ASN A 434 19.03 3.95 -19.04
CA ASN A 434 20.48 3.81 -18.91
C ASN A 434 21.22 5.16 -18.98
N CYS A 435 20.57 6.26 -18.60
CA CYS A 435 21.15 7.60 -18.67
C CYS A 435 21.69 8.04 -17.31
N THR A 436 22.72 8.89 -17.32
CA THR A 436 23.24 9.56 -16.11
C THR A 436 23.02 11.06 -16.21
N PHE A 437 22.45 11.66 -15.17
CA PHE A 437 22.17 13.07 -15.07
C PHE A 437 23.01 13.65 -13.94
N THR A 438 23.83 14.64 -14.23
CA THR A 438 24.51 15.49 -13.25
C THR A 438 23.91 16.88 -13.38
N MET A 439 22.97 17.19 -12.49
CA MET A 439 21.97 18.23 -12.72
C MET A 439 21.89 19.24 -11.57
N SER A 440 21.72 20.50 -11.98
CA SER A 440 21.54 21.66 -11.12
C SER A 440 20.08 22.10 -10.99
N GLY A 441 19.23 21.65 -11.93
CA GLY A 441 17.77 21.73 -11.88
C GLY A 441 17.14 20.37 -12.16
N ASP A 442 16.03 20.33 -12.90
CA ASP A 442 15.28 19.09 -13.11
C ASP A 442 15.95 18.16 -14.15
N GLY A 443 15.85 16.85 -13.95
CA GLY A 443 16.39 15.85 -14.88
C GLY A 443 15.47 15.66 -16.08
N VAL A 444 14.34 14.98 -15.87
CA VAL A 444 13.37 14.64 -16.93
C VAL A 444 11.99 15.20 -16.61
N ALA A 445 11.47 16.08 -17.45
CA ALA A 445 10.08 16.57 -17.37
C ALA A 445 9.24 15.96 -18.50
N LEU A 446 8.11 15.37 -18.12
CA LEU A 446 7.23 14.62 -19.02
C LEU A 446 5.81 15.19 -19.02
N GLY A 447 5.17 15.16 -20.19
CA GLY A 447 3.75 15.41 -20.39
C GLY A 447 3.22 14.46 -21.46
N CYS A 448 3.44 13.15 -21.25
CA CYS A 448 3.26 12.07 -22.22
C CYS A 448 2.57 10.84 -21.60
N GLY A 449 2.07 9.95 -22.46
CA GLY A 449 1.63 8.59 -22.07
C GLY A 449 2.62 7.53 -22.56
N TYR A 450 2.62 6.34 -21.93
CA TYR A 450 3.60 5.29 -22.23
C TYR A 450 5.05 5.77 -22.08
N ALA A 451 5.37 6.36 -20.92
CA ALA A 451 6.73 6.74 -20.58
C ALA A 451 7.42 5.64 -19.77
N PHE A 452 8.63 5.27 -20.19
CA PHE A 452 9.49 4.27 -19.59
C PHE A 452 10.80 4.96 -19.19
N VAL A 453 10.87 5.39 -17.93
CA VAL A 453 12.08 6.02 -17.35
C VAL A 453 12.72 5.00 -16.43
N ASN A 454 13.66 4.22 -16.97
CA ASN A 454 14.20 3.07 -16.27
C ASN A 454 15.72 3.02 -16.23
N ASN A 455 16.26 2.50 -15.13
CA ASN A 455 17.71 2.31 -14.95
C ASN A 455 18.53 3.60 -15.20
N ASN A 456 18.05 4.73 -14.70
CA ASN A 456 18.77 6.00 -14.79
C ASN A 456 19.39 6.40 -13.45
N ILE A 457 20.43 7.23 -13.52
CA ILE A 457 21.11 7.77 -12.35
C ILE A 457 20.99 9.29 -12.35
N PHE A 458 20.46 9.84 -11.27
CA PHE A 458 20.21 11.26 -11.07
C PHE A 458 21.08 11.79 -9.93
N TYR A 459 22.04 12.64 -10.27
CA TYR A 459 22.92 13.29 -9.32
C TYR A 459 22.66 14.79 -9.21
N GLY A 460 22.27 15.24 -8.02
CA GLY A 460 22.10 16.67 -7.72
C GLY A 460 23.46 17.34 -7.49
N ASN A 461 23.68 18.52 -8.10
CA ASN A 461 24.95 19.24 -8.03
C ASN A 461 24.85 20.77 -7.76
N ALA A 462 23.67 21.29 -7.36
CA ALA A 462 23.44 22.73 -7.17
C ALA A 462 22.92 23.13 -5.78
N ASP A 463 23.07 24.41 -5.46
CA ASP A 463 22.84 24.99 -4.14
C ASP A 463 21.48 25.74 -4.00
N THR A 464 20.65 25.87 -5.05
CA THR A 464 19.54 26.88 -5.01
C THR A 464 18.18 26.55 -5.63
N ASN A 465 17.82 25.31 -6.03
CA ASN A 465 16.50 25.14 -6.71
C ASN A 465 15.85 23.74 -6.68
N ALA A 466 15.87 23.05 -5.53
CA ALA A 466 15.10 21.82 -5.28
C ALA A 466 14.98 20.84 -6.48
N PRO A 467 16.10 20.36 -7.04
CA PRO A 467 16.10 19.60 -8.30
C PRO A 467 15.33 18.28 -8.18
N THR A 468 14.52 17.96 -9.19
CA THR A 468 13.76 16.70 -9.29
C THR A 468 14.42 15.78 -10.31
N GLY A 469 14.60 14.51 -9.97
CA GLY A 469 15.08 13.48 -10.91
C GLY A 469 14.20 13.43 -12.15
N PHE A 470 12.92 13.12 -11.97
CA PHE A 470 11.96 13.16 -13.05
C PHE A 470 10.56 13.49 -12.57
N GLY A 471 9.76 14.12 -13.43
CA GLY A 471 8.39 14.48 -13.14
C GLY A 471 7.47 14.36 -14.34
N CYS A 472 6.18 14.11 -14.07
CA CYS A 472 5.16 13.96 -15.11
C CYS A 472 3.94 14.86 -14.87
N SER A 473 3.40 15.44 -15.94
CA SER A 473 2.14 16.19 -15.96
C SER A 473 1.10 15.41 -16.78
N GLY A 474 0.06 14.87 -16.13
CA GLY A 474 -1.02 14.13 -16.79
C GLY A 474 -0.63 12.73 -17.30
N GLY A 475 0.36 12.10 -16.66
CA GLY A 475 0.95 10.82 -17.08
C GLY A 475 0.00 9.63 -17.02
N GLN A 476 0.11 8.75 -18.02
CA GLN A 476 -0.68 7.52 -18.08
C GLN A 476 0.11 6.32 -18.60
N GLU A 477 -0.20 5.13 -18.08
CA GLU A 477 0.35 3.85 -18.57
C GLU A 477 1.89 3.90 -18.63
N SER A 478 2.52 4.29 -17.52
CA SER A 478 3.94 4.63 -17.48
C SER A 478 4.67 3.90 -16.35
N ASP A 479 5.94 3.55 -16.60
CA ASP A 479 6.82 2.84 -15.68
C ASP A 479 8.06 3.68 -15.36
N TYR A 480 8.22 3.96 -14.06
CA TYR A 480 9.33 4.68 -13.47
C TYR A 480 10.07 3.78 -12.48
N SER A 481 10.88 2.85 -13.00
CA SER A 481 11.55 1.83 -12.16
C SER A 481 13.06 1.74 -12.31
N ASP A 482 13.70 1.16 -11.30
CA ASP A 482 15.15 0.91 -11.27
C ASP A 482 16.01 2.19 -11.32
N ASN A 483 15.48 3.36 -10.92
CA ASN A 483 16.24 4.61 -10.94
C ASN A 483 16.95 4.86 -9.60
N LEU A 484 18.11 5.51 -9.67
CA LEU A 484 18.87 6.00 -8.52
C LEU A 484 18.84 7.52 -8.50
N ALA A 485 18.41 8.14 -7.40
CA ALA A 485 18.67 9.55 -7.09
C ALA A 485 19.62 9.67 -5.90
N ALA A 486 20.69 10.45 -6.06
CA ALA A 486 21.70 10.65 -5.03
C ALA A 486 22.37 12.02 -5.11
N SER A 487 23.00 12.45 -4.02
CA SER A 487 23.92 13.58 -4.01
C SER A 487 25.30 13.22 -4.57
N LEU A 488 25.90 14.11 -5.37
CA LEU A 488 27.28 13.95 -5.88
C LEU A 488 28.37 14.11 -4.80
N SER A 489 28.14 14.90 -3.75
CA SER A 489 29.08 15.12 -2.65
C SER A 489 28.36 15.16 -1.29
N ARG A 490 28.75 14.29 -0.36
CA ARG A 490 28.30 14.30 1.05
C ARG A 490 28.88 15.46 1.86
N THR A 491 30.01 15.99 1.41
CA THR A 491 30.56 17.25 1.91
C THR A 491 29.78 18.39 1.28
N ASN A 492 28.90 19.02 2.07
CA ASN A 492 27.99 20.14 1.75
C ASN A 492 26.55 19.79 1.31
N ASN A 493 26.13 18.52 1.31
CA ASN A 493 24.74 18.12 1.02
C ASN A 493 24.16 18.73 -0.29
N GLN A 494 24.87 18.70 -1.42
CA GLN A 494 24.29 19.10 -2.71
C GLN A 494 23.27 18.02 -3.12
N THR A 495 21.97 18.27 -2.94
CA THR A 495 20.92 17.23 -2.95
C THR A 495 20.05 17.21 -4.20
N VAL A 496 19.61 16.01 -4.57
CA VAL A 496 18.36 15.83 -5.31
C VAL A 496 17.21 15.99 -4.32
N SER A 497 16.30 16.93 -4.57
CA SER A 497 15.20 17.21 -3.65
C SER A 497 14.11 16.14 -3.74
N ARG A 498 13.80 15.70 -4.97
CA ARG A 498 12.79 14.66 -5.25
C ARG A 498 13.31 13.69 -6.29
N LEU A 499 12.99 12.41 -6.16
CA LEU A 499 13.18 11.46 -7.26
C LEU A 499 12.06 11.61 -8.28
N PHE A 500 10.82 11.53 -7.80
CA PHE A 500 9.62 11.53 -8.64
C PHE A 500 8.59 12.55 -8.16
N THR A 501 8.00 13.26 -9.11
CA THR A 501 6.77 14.03 -8.87
C THR A 501 5.78 13.87 -10.03
N THR A 502 4.49 13.86 -9.74
CA THR A 502 3.46 13.90 -10.78
C THR A 502 2.30 14.80 -10.39
N GLY A 503 1.66 15.43 -11.36
CA GLY A 503 0.46 16.24 -11.17
C GLY A 503 -0.56 16.04 -12.28
N SER A 504 -1.84 16.28 -11.98
CA SER A 504 -2.96 16.10 -12.90
C SER A 504 -2.93 17.05 -14.11
N ASN A 505 -2.61 18.33 -13.92
CA ASN A 505 -2.53 19.35 -14.97
C ASN A 505 -3.69 19.30 -16.00
N GLY A 506 -4.92 19.12 -15.51
CA GLY A 506 -6.13 19.02 -16.35
C GLY A 506 -6.39 17.65 -17.00
N SER A 507 -5.74 16.57 -16.53
CA SER A 507 -6.08 15.18 -16.84
C SER A 507 -5.74 14.25 -15.66
N SER A 508 -6.42 13.11 -15.53
CA SER A 508 -6.13 12.15 -14.45
C SER A 508 -4.78 11.45 -14.65
N VAL A 509 -3.98 11.33 -13.59
CA VAL A 509 -2.78 10.48 -13.56
C VAL A 509 -3.26 9.04 -13.37
N ARG A 510 -3.01 8.15 -14.34
CA ARG A 510 -3.56 6.78 -14.26
C ARG A 510 -2.60 5.68 -14.67
N ASN A 511 -2.73 4.49 -14.11
CA ASN A 511 -1.94 3.33 -14.54
C ASN A 511 -0.43 3.62 -14.47
N VAL A 512 0.04 4.13 -13.32
CA VAL A 512 1.44 4.54 -13.12
C VAL A 512 2.12 3.60 -12.13
N TYR A 513 3.26 3.04 -12.54
CA TYR A 513 4.12 2.21 -11.69
C TYR A 513 5.40 2.96 -11.33
N VAL A 514 5.69 3.09 -10.04
CA VAL A 514 6.93 3.67 -9.50
C VAL A 514 7.55 2.64 -8.56
N GLY A 515 8.52 1.88 -9.04
CA GLY A 515 9.06 0.78 -8.24
C GLY A 515 10.54 0.52 -8.35
N ASP A 516 11.09 -0.17 -7.36
CA ASP A 516 12.49 -0.60 -7.37
C ASP A 516 13.51 0.56 -7.45
N ASN A 517 13.09 1.78 -7.08
CA ASN A 517 13.96 2.94 -7.10
C ASN A 517 14.71 3.13 -5.78
N THR A 518 15.85 3.83 -5.83
CA THR A 518 16.64 4.21 -4.66
C THR A 518 16.83 5.72 -4.59
N CYS A 519 16.52 6.30 -3.43
CA CYS A 519 16.95 7.64 -3.03
C CYS A 519 18.01 7.53 -1.93
N SER A 520 19.14 8.21 -2.11
CA SER A 520 20.19 8.30 -1.10
C SER A 520 20.45 9.76 -0.73
N SER A 521 20.03 10.14 0.49
CA SER A 521 20.15 11.50 1.01
C SER A 521 19.38 12.54 0.20
N CYS A 522 18.15 12.21 -0.19
CA CYS A 522 17.28 13.11 -0.94
C CYS A 522 16.55 14.09 -0.01
N GLY A 523 16.42 15.34 -0.43
CA GLY A 523 15.76 16.38 0.35
C GLY A 523 16.35 17.75 0.07
N PRO A 524 15.69 18.84 0.46
CA PRO A 524 16.21 20.18 0.24
C PRO A 524 17.45 20.48 1.10
N LEU A 525 18.18 21.54 0.74
CA LEU A 525 19.37 21.97 1.47
C LEU A 525 19.04 22.46 2.89
N PRO A 526 19.90 22.16 3.89
CA PRO A 526 19.68 22.59 5.28
C PRO A 526 19.60 24.11 5.51
N THR A 527 20.13 24.92 4.59
CA THR A 527 20.26 26.38 4.73
C THR A 527 19.10 27.18 4.15
N ASP A 528 18.17 26.54 3.42
CA ASP A 528 16.98 27.22 2.91
C ASP A 528 15.81 27.04 3.91
N PRO A 529 15.39 28.11 4.62
CA PRO A 529 14.47 28.00 5.74
C PRO A 529 13.01 27.73 5.33
N VAL A 530 12.65 27.81 4.05
CA VAL A 530 11.28 27.53 3.56
C VAL A 530 11.31 26.97 2.14
N GLN A 531 11.43 25.65 2.00
CA GLN A 531 11.18 24.97 0.72
C GLN A 531 9.96 24.05 0.83
N ASN A 532 8.97 24.29 -0.03
CA ASN A 532 7.90 23.34 -0.36
C ASN A 532 8.49 22.21 -1.23
N ALA A 533 9.43 21.47 -0.65
CA ALA A 533 10.21 20.42 -1.30
C ALA A 533 10.76 19.38 -0.32
N GLY A 534 11.19 18.24 -0.89
CA GLY A 534 11.80 17.11 -0.18
C GLY A 534 10.99 15.83 -0.18
N GLU A 535 9.80 15.83 -0.78
CA GLU A 535 9.01 14.63 -1.02
C GLU A 535 9.74 13.76 -2.04
N MET A 536 10.35 12.67 -1.59
CA MET A 536 11.15 11.81 -2.45
C MET A 536 10.30 11.24 -3.60
N ILE A 537 9.07 10.83 -3.29
CA ILE A 537 8.03 10.47 -4.25
C ILE A 537 6.78 11.30 -3.93
N LEU A 538 6.33 12.11 -4.90
CA LEU A 538 5.17 12.98 -4.76
C LEU A 538 4.12 12.72 -5.85
N TYR A 539 2.88 12.49 -5.43
CA TYR A 539 1.70 12.56 -6.27
C TYR A 539 0.92 13.84 -5.91
N GLU A 540 1.27 14.94 -6.59
CA GLU A 540 0.68 16.28 -6.48
C GLU A 540 -0.61 16.40 -7.30
N ASN A 541 -1.51 15.43 -7.18
CA ASN A 541 -2.83 15.48 -7.81
C ASN A 541 -3.76 16.36 -6.95
N GLU A 542 -4.41 17.37 -7.52
CA GLU A 542 -5.17 18.36 -6.71
C GLU A 542 -6.53 18.77 -7.30
N ASP A 543 -6.94 18.21 -8.46
CA ASP A 543 -8.03 18.77 -9.24
C ASP A 543 -9.37 18.04 -9.03
N VAL A 544 -10.14 18.44 -8.01
CA VAL A 544 -11.61 18.20 -8.04
C VAL A 544 -12.23 19.18 -9.02
N VAL A 545 -12.85 18.64 -10.06
CA VAL A 545 -13.37 19.47 -11.17
C VAL A 545 -14.87 19.79 -11.04
N TYR A 546 -15.65 18.92 -10.37
CA TYR A 546 -17.06 19.14 -10.07
C TYR A 546 -17.54 18.20 -8.96
N THR A 547 -18.56 18.63 -8.19
CA THR A 547 -19.24 17.80 -7.19
C THR A 547 -20.72 18.12 -7.18
N GLY A 548 -21.60 17.14 -6.97
CA GLY A 548 -23.03 17.41 -6.84
C GLY A 548 -23.93 16.19 -6.85
N TYR A 549 -25.24 16.45 -6.88
CA TYR A 549 -26.28 15.42 -6.99
C TYR A 549 -26.87 15.43 -8.42
N PRO A 550 -26.96 14.28 -9.10
CA PRO A 550 -27.63 14.21 -10.38
C PRO A 550 -29.15 14.36 -10.20
N ASN A 551 -29.81 15.00 -11.17
CA ASN A 551 -31.27 15.12 -11.22
C ASN A 551 -31.93 13.95 -11.96
N VAL A 552 -31.23 13.37 -12.93
CA VAL A 552 -31.66 12.19 -13.69
C VAL A 552 -30.49 11.24 -13.80
N VAL A 553 -30.72 9.96 -13.49
CA VAL A 553 -29.71 8.90 -13.64
C VAL A 553 -30.24 7.83 -14.59
N GLY A 554 -29.43 7.52 -15.60
CA GLY A 554 -29.60 6.39 -16.49
C GLY A 554 -28.51 5.34 -16.28
N PRO A 555 -28.54 4.22 -17.02
CA PRO A 555 -27.56 3.14 -16.88
C PRO A 555 -26.11 3.59 -17.11
N THR A 556 -25.90 4.54 -18.02
CA THR A 556 -24.57 5.07 -18.39
C THR A 556 -24.53 6.61 -18.45
N THR A 557 -25.56 7.29 -17.94
CA THR A 557 -25.69 8.75 -18.04
C THR A 557 -26.16 9.38 -16.73
N LEU A 558 -25.63 10.56 -16.41
CA LEU A 558 -26.05 11.36 -15.26
C LEU A 558 -26.26 12.81 -15.71
N THR A 559 -27.45 13.36 -15.48
CA THR A 559 -27.79 14.74 -15.86
C THR A 559 -27.95 15.62 -14.63
N TYR A 560 -27.36 16.80 -14.67
CA TYR A 560 -27.33 17.79 -13.59
C TYR A 560 -28.09 19.05 -14.00
N THR A 561 -28.64 19.77 -13.03
CA THR A 561 -29.28 21.08 -13.21
C THR A 561 -28.34 22.20 -12.77
N ASN A 562 -28.59 23.43 -13.23
CA ASN A 562 -27.80 24.63 -12.90
C ASN A 562 -26.31 24.54 -13.26
N VAL A 563 -25.95 23.69 -14.23
CA VAL A 563 -24.60 23.61 -14.82
C VAL A 563 -24.65 23.95 -16.31
N ASN A 564 -23.53 24.47 -16.84
CA ASN A 564 -23.36 24.75 -18.26
C ASN A 564 -21.91 24.48 -18.68
N TRP A 565 -21.54 23.20 -18.74
CA TRP A 565 -20.20 22.73 -19.07
C TRP A 565 -19.88 22.90 -20.55
N THR A 566 -18.59 22.93 -20.87
CA THR A 566 -18.17 22.81 -22.27
C THR A 566 -18.32 21.34 -22.71
N PRO A 567 -18.84 21.04 -23.91
CA PRO A 567 -18.87 19.66 -24.41
C PRO A 567 -17.48 19.01 -24.36
N ASN A 568 -17.41 17.78 -23.85
CA ASN A 568 -16.19 17.00 -23.63
C ASN A 568 -15.13 17.66 -22.71
N GLN A 569 -15.53 18.61 -21.88
CA GLN A 569 -14.67 19.20 -20.85
C GLN A 569 -14.06 18.16 -19.90
N PHE A 570 -14.81 17.11 -19.56
CA PHE A 570 -14.41 16.10 -18.56
C PHE A 570 -14.12 14.74 -19.19
N ALA A 571 -13.89 14.69 -20.50
CA ALA A 571 -13.51 13.44 -21.15
C ALA A 571 -12.19 12.93 -20.53
N ALA A 572 -12.18 11.66 -20.11
CA ALA A 572 -11.09 10.99 -19.40
C ALA A 572 -10.86 11.36 -17.92
N THR A 573 -11.71 12.19 -17.32
CA THR A 573 -11.82 12.39 -15.86
C THR A 573 -12.52 11.17 -15.22
N ILE A 574 -12.23 10.91 -13.94
CA ILE A 574 -12.95 9.88 -13.17
C ILE A 574 -14.11 10.49 -12.39
N MET A 575 -15.25 9.80 -12.40
CA MET A 575 -16.37 10.08 -11.51
C MET A 575 -16.44 9.03 -10.42
N TYR A 576 -16.58 9.47 -9.17
CA TYR A 576 -16.71 8.63 -7.99
C TYR A 576 -18.04 8.93 -7.27
N VAL A 577 -18.70 7.90 -6.76
CA VAL A 577 -19.90 8.02 -5.92
C VAL A 577 -19.47 7.97 -4.46
N ASP A 578 -19.48 9.12 -3.80
CA ASP A 578 -18.96 9.26 -2.43
C ASP A 578 -20.02 9.19 -1.33
N ASN A 579 -21.30 9.25 -1.69
CA ASN A 579 -22.42 9.08 -0.76
C ASN A 579 -23.68 8.58 -1.47
N GLY A 580 -24.57 7.91 -0.72
CA GLY A 580 -25.85 7.41 -1.22
C GLY A 580 -25.75 6.09 -2.00
N PRO A 581 -26.84 5.65 -2.67
CA PRO A 581 -26.84 4.43 -3.47
C PRO A 581 -25.70 4.41 -4.50
N GLY A 582 -24.96 3.32 -4.59
CA GLY A 582 -23.76 3.25 -5.43
C GLY A 582 -22.47 3.69 -4.74
N LEU A 583 -22.48 3.99 -3.44
CA LEU A 583 -21.29 4.35 -2.63
C LEU A 583 -20.08 3.49 -2.99
N GLY A 584 -18.93 4.11 -3.28
CA GLY A 584 -17.70 3.41 -3.63
C GLY A 584 -17.54 3.09 -5.12
N ALA A 585 -18.61 3.19 -5.91
CA ALA A 585 -18.54 2.97 -7.35
C ALA A 585 -17.81 4.13 -8.04
N TRP A 586 -17.07 3.80 -9.10
CA TRP A 586 -16.40 4.78 -9.94
C TRP A 586 -16.61 4.44 -11.42
N ARG A 587 -16.53 5.44 -12.30
CA ARG A 587 -16.55 5.25 -13.75
C ARG A 587 -15.66 6.27 -14.46
N ARG A 588 -15.16 5.91 -15.63
CA ARG A 588 -14.46 6.87 -16.50
C ARG A 588 -15.49 7.65 -17.31
N ILE A 589 -15.33 8.97 -17.36
CA ILE A 589 -16.16 9.81 -18.21
C ILE A 589 -15.64 9.69 -19.65
N VAL A 590 -16.50 9.27 -20.57
CA VAL A 590 -16.17 9.16 -22.00
C VAL A 590 -16.59 10.40 -22.78
N ALA A 591 -17.62 11.11 -22.32
CA ALA A 591 -18.10 12.35 -22.92
C ALA A 591 -18.97 13.13 -21.92
N ASN A 592 -19.12 14.43 -22.18
CA ASN A 592 -20.14 15.24 -21.52
C ASN A 592 -20.75 16.28 -22.48
N THR A 593 -22.02 16.62 -22.26
CA THR A 593 -22.67 17.80 -22.85
C THR A 593 -22.56 18.99 -21.89
N ALA A 594 -23.37 20.03 -22.11
CA ALA A 594 -23.50 21.14 -21.17
C ALA A 594 -23.99 20.73 -19.77
N ASN A 595 -24.65 19.57 -19.63
CA ASN A 595 -25.25 19.16 -18.36
C ASN A 595 -25.35 17.64 -18.13
N THR A 596 -24.91 16.82 -19.07
CA THR A 596 -25.00 15.35 -18.97
C THR A 596 -23.61 14.74 -19.09
N ILE A 597 -23.25 13.91 -18.11
CA ILE A 597 -22.07 13.04 -18.14
C ILE A 597 -22.47 11.70 -18.76
N THR A 598 -21.61 11.14 -19.62
CA THR A 598 -21.67 9.77 -20.11
C THR A 598 -20.47 8.99 -19.61
N VAL A 599 -20.71 7.82 -19.02
CA VAL A 599 -19.68 6.93 -18.46
C VAL A 599 -19.39 5.73 -19.38
N ASP A 600 -18.23 5.10 -19.16
CA ASP A 600 -17.66 4.04 -19.99
C ASP A 600 -18.42 2.71 -19.95
N HIS A 601 -19.10 2.38 -18.85
CA HIS A 601 -19.93 1.19 -18.75
C HIS A 601 -21.05 1.35 -17.70
N ALA A 602 -22.03 0.44 -17.71
CA ALA A 602 -23.20 0.50 -16.83
C ALA A 602 -22.83 0.29 -15.36
N TRP A 603 -23.65 0.81 -14.45
CA TRP A 603 -23.46 0.67 -12.99
C TRP A 603 -23.85 -0.71 -12.46
N ASP A 604 -23.05 -1.25 -11.55
CA ASP A 604 -23.38 -2.49 -10.82
C ASP A 604 -24.50 -2.22 -9.79
N VAL A 605 -24.40 -1.09 -9.10
CA VAL A 605 -25.47 -0.49 -8.31
C VAL A 605 -25.73 0.91 -8.87
N THR A 606 -26.83 1.07 -9.59
CA THR A 606 -27.19 2.34 -10.22
C THR A 606 -27.30 3.46 -9.19
N PRO A 607 -26.53 4.55 -9.34
CA PRO A 607 -26.73 5.76 -8.55
C PRO A 607 -28.15 6.28 -8.68
N THR A 608 -28.57 7.08 -7.71
CA THR A 608 -29.89 7.73 -7.71
C THR A 608 -29.72 9.23 -7.59
N THR A 609 -30.83 9.97 -7.58
CA THR A 609 -30.81 11.41 -7.29
C THR A 609 -30.39 11.74 -5.85
N ALA A 610 -30.34 10.73 -4.96
CA ALA A 610 -29.80 10.85 -3.62
C ALA A 610 -28.28 10.53 -3.54
N SER A 611 -27.68 10.11 -4.65
CA SER A 611 -26.25 9.80 -4.71
C SER A 611 -25.44 11.06 -4.95
N HIS A 612 -24.43 11.29 -4.12
CA HIS A 612 -23.50 12.39 -4.32
C HIS A 612 -22.31 11.90 -5.16
N THR A 613 -21.95 12.67 -6.17
CA THR A 613 -20.89 12.34 -7.12
C THR A 613 -19.80 13.40 -7.12
N THR A 614 -18.56 12.95 -7.19
CA THR A 614 -17.37 13.77 -7.31
C THR A 614 -16.62 13.43 -8.59
N LEU A 615 -16.32 14.45 -9.40
CA LEU A 615 -15.49 14.35 -10.60
C LEU A 615 -14.08 14.83 -10.25
N VAL A 616 -13.09 14.00 -10.54
CA VAL A 616 -11.72 14.22 -10.08
C VAL A 616 -10.70 13.88 -11.17
N ASP A 617 -9.76 14.80 -11.37
CA ASP A 617 -8.50 14.54 -12.07
C ASP A 617 -7.45 14.19 -11.00
N GLY A 618 -7.51 12.93 -10.56
CA GLY A 618 -6.71 12.40 -9.46
C GLY A 618 -5.78 11.26 -9.91
N GLY A 619 -5.04 10.71 -8.95
CA GLY A 619 -4.30 9.46 -9.13
C GLY A 619 -5.23 8.27 -9.13
N PHE A 620 -5.18 7.43 -10.18
CA PHE A 620 -5.95 6.20 -10.28
C PHE A 620 -5.07 5.03 -10.67
N HIS A 621 -5.24 3.86 -10.04
CA HIS A 621 -4.43 2.67 -10.39
C HIS A 621 -2.93 3.00 -10.40
N THR A 622 -2.45 3.59 -9.31
CA THR A 622 -1.02 3.90 -9.16
C THR A 622 -0.39 2.95 -8.15
N VAL A 623 0.86 2.57 -8.40
CA VAL A 623 1.63 1.67 -7.54
C VAL A 623 2.96 2.32 -7.20
N THR A 624 3.26 2.42 -5.91
CA THR A 624 4.59 2.73 -5.38
C THR A 624 5.14 1.50 -4.65
N TYR A 625 6.07 0.76 -5.27
CA TYR A 625 6.47 -0.57 -4.80
C TYR A 625 7.98 -0.76 -4.63
N ASN A 626 8.40 -1.34 -3.51
CA ASN A 626 9.79 -1.79 -3.31
C ASN A 626 10.87 -0.70 -3.50
N ASN A 627 10.55 0.56 -3.16
CA ASN A 627 11.52 1.65 -3.21
C ASN A 627 12.31 1.74 -1.90
N ARG A 628 13.58 2.15 -1.98
CA ARG A 628 14.43 2.48 -0.84
C ARG A 628 14.65 3.98 -0.77
N LEU A 629 14.01 4.65 0.18
CA LEU A 629 13.91 6.10 0.26
C LEU A 629 14.61 6.63 1.52
N ASP A 630 15.83 7.13 1.36
CA ASP A 630 16.62 7.74 2.44
C ASP A 630 16.70 9.26 2.27
N GLY A 631 16.11 9.98 3.22
CA GLY A 631 16.05 11.44 3.23
C GLY A 631 17.28 12.10 3.86
N VAL A 632 17.12 13.34 4.34
CA VAL A 632 18.21 14.13 4.94
C VAL A 632 18.22 14.03 6.47
N PRO A 633 19.39 13.97 7.14
CA PRO A 633 19.47 13.77 8.59
C PRO A 633 18.78 14.83 9.47
N ASN A 634 18.59 16.05 8.96
CA ASN A 634 17.93 17.15 9.68
C ASN A 634 16.41 17.18 9.49
N TYR A 635 15.81 16.10 8.98
CA TYR A 635 14.36 15.99 8.71
C TYR A 635 13.50 16.49 9.87
N ALA A 636 13.82 16.16 11.12
CA ALA A 636 13.02 16.50 12.29
C ALA A 636 12.98 18.02 12.57
N THR A 637 14.11 18.70 12.37
CA THR A 637 14.29 20.11 12.75
C THR A 637 14.11 21.09 11.59
N ALA A 638 14.23 20.64 10.34
CA ALA A 638 14.13 21.50 9.16
C ALA A 638 12.66 21.81 8.80
N THR A 639 12.37 23.07 8.44
CA THR A 639 11.06 23.50 7.93
C THR A 639 10.93 23.15 6.45
N ILE A 640 10.74 21.86 6.16
CA ILE A 640 10.66 21.31 4.80
C ILE A 640 9.38 20.51 4.64
N ALA A 641 8.92 20.29 3.41
CA ALA A 641 7.75 19.45 3.12
C ALA A 641 8.10 17.95 2.99
N GLY A 642 9.30 17.54 3.42
CA GLY A 642 9.90 16.27 3.04
C GLY A 642 9.17 15.01 3.51
N SER A 643 8.65 14.23 2.56
CA SER A 643 8.04 12.93 2.80
C SER A 643 8.77 11.80 2.05
N GLY A 644 8.68 10.56 2.52
CA GLY A 644 9.07 9.40 1.72
C GLY A 644 8.16 9.26 0.51
N VAL A 645 6.88 9.02 0.78
CA VAL A 645 5.83 9.01 -0.23
C VAL A 645 4.73 9.97 0.21
N GLN A 646 4.36 10.92 -0.63
CA GLN A 646 3.21 11.79 -0.41
C GLN A 646 2.20 11.67 -1.55
N VAL A 647 0.93 11.53 -1.18
CA VAL A 647 -0.18 11.37 -2.12
C VAL A 647 -1.31 12.33 -1.79
N ASN A 648 -1.54 13.34 -2.64
CA ASN A 648 -2.50 14.42 -2.35
C ASN A 648 -3.96 14.04 -2.67
N VAL A 649 -4.22 13.46 -3.84
CA VAL A 649 -5.54 12.95 -4.26
C VAL A 649 -5.34 11.63 -5.00
N ALA A 650 -5.92 10.56 -4.46
CA ALA A 650 -5.82 9.23 -5.05
C ALA A 650 -6.98 8.32 -4.68
N PHE A 651 -7.36 7.50 -5.63
CA PHE A 651 -8.31 6.41 -5.44
C PHE A 651 -7.72 5.13 -6.03
N ASP A 652 -7.94 4.03 -5.30
CA ASP A 652 -7.45 2.71 -5.65
C ASP A 652 -5.92 2.66 -5.91
N THR A 653 -5.16 3.35 -5.08
CA THR A 653 -3.69 3.42 -5.13
C THR A 653 -3.02 2.46 -4.16
N VAL A 654 -1.86 1.93 -4.53
CA VAL A 654 -1.06 1.00 -3.73
C VAL A 654 0.28 1.63 -3.34
N VAL A 655 0.63 1.59 -2.05
CA VAL A 655 1.97 1.89 -1.56
C VAL A 655 2.46 0.69 -0.74
N ALA A 656 3.39 -0.09 -1.30
CA ALA A 656 3.75 -1.40 -0.76
C ALA A 656 5.26 -1.69 -0.73
N ASN A 657 5.71 -2.39 0.31
CA ASN A 657 7.08 -2.89 0.44
C ASN A 657 8.18 -1.81 0.37
N ASN A 658 7.89 -0.55 0.66
CA ASN A 658 8.91 0.51 0.64
C ASN A 658 9.69 0.56 1.96
N VAL A 659 10.97 0.89 1.89
CA VAL A 659 11.83 1.17 3.06
C VAL A 659 12.15 2.66 3.09
N ILE A 660 11.70 3.36 4.13
CA ILE A 660 11.73 4.82 4.23
C ILE A 660 12.45 5.23 5.51
N THR A 661 13.37 6.19 5.41
CA THR A 661 14.04 6.75 6.58
C THR A 661 14.46 8.20 6.40
N HIS A 662 14.71 8.92 7.50
CA HIS A 662 15.13 10.32 7.54
C HIS A 662 14.16 11.26 6.80
N SER A 663 12.85 11.11 7.05
CA SER A 663 11.80 11.92 6.42
C SER A 663 10.91 12.62 7.45
N ARG A 664 10.23 13.72 7.09
CA ARG A 664 9.22 14.34 7.97
C ARG A 664 7.91 13.58 7.97
N GLY A 665 7.47 13.14 6.80
CA GLY A 665 6.42 12.15 6.64
C GLY A 665 7.00 10.85 6.11
N GLY A 666 6.68 9.69 6.68
CA GLY A 666 7.03 8.42 6.06
C GLY A 666 6.19 8.22 4.79
N ILE A 667 4.91 7.89 5.00
CA ILE A 667 3.90 7.78 3.94
C ILE A 667 2.71 8.64 4.36
N ILE A 668 2.42 9.68 3.59
CA ILE A 668 1.36 10.64 3.92
C ILE A 668 0.37 10.73 2.78
N PHE A 669 -0.87 10.38 3.06
CA PHE A 669 -2.01 10.69 2.20
C PHE A 669 -2.62 12.00 2.69
N GLY A 670 -2.68 13.04 1.86
CA GLY A 670 -3.17 14.35 2.30
C GLY A 670 -2.87 15.49 1.34
N GLY A 671 -3.85 16.39 1.13
CA GLY A 671 -3.72 17.60 0.32
C GLY A 671 -3.90 18.89 1.12
N ASN A 672 -3.54 20.03 0.51
CA ASN A 672 -3.73 21.36 1.09
C ASN A 672 -5.00 22.02 0.57
N VAL A 673 -5.78 22.63 1.46
CA VAL A 673 -6.88 23.53 1.05
C VAL A 673 -6.33 24.90 0.67
N GLN A 674 -6.52 25.33 -0.59
CA GLN A 674 -6.56 26.74 -0.94
C GLN A 674 -7.98 27.11 -1.37
N PRO A 675 -8.75 27.87 -0.57
CA PRO A 675 -10.05 28.34 -1.00
C PRO A 675 -9.85 29.36 -2.13
N THR A 676 -10.05 28.92 -3.36
CA THR A 676 -10.22 29.88 -4.46
C THR A 676 -11.54 30.62 -4.24
N ASN A 677 -11.56 31.91 -4.58
CA ASN A 677 -12.71 32.81 -4.48
C ASN A 677 -13.97 32.41 -5.30
N THR A 678 -14.00 31.22 -5.89
CA THR A 678 -15.14 30.62 -6.56
C THR A 678 -15.69 29.47 -5.71
N GLN A 679 -16.95 29.59 -5.26
CA GLN A 679 -17.66 28.69 -4.34
C GLN A 679 -17.81 27.22 -4.79
N ASP A 680 -17.34 26.84 -5.99
CA ASP A 680 -17.64 25.56 -6.64
C ASP A 680 -16.46 24.56 -6.66
N ARG A 681 -15.29 24.90 -6.10
CA ARG A 681 -14.15 23.97 -6.03
C ARG A 681 -13.99 23.47 -4.60
N LEU A 682 -14.27 22.19 -4.37
CA LEU A 682 -13.75 21.49 -3.20
C LEU A 682 -12.22 21.49 -3.31
N ALA A 683 -11.56 21.97 -2.27
CA ALA A 683 -10.10 22.02 -2.20
C ALA A 683 -9.50 20.71 -1.67
N PHE A 684 -10.26 19.61 -1.65
CA PHE A 684 -9.81 18.28 -1.25
C PHE A 684 -10.43 17.23 -2.17
N GLY A 685 -9.59 16.47 -2.88
CA GLY A 685 -10.04 15.31 -3.64
C GLY A 685 -10.21 14.06 -2.77
N PRO A 686 -10.98 13.08 -3.26
CA PRO A 686 -11.23 11.83 -2.55
C PRO A 686 -9.94 11.03 -2.31
N GLN A 687 -9.87 10.40 -1.15
CA GLN A 687 -8.87 9.44 -0.70
C GLN A 687 -9.56 8.12 -0.41
N CYS A 688 -9.72 7.29 -1.43
CA CYS A 688 -10.64 6.15 -1.38
C CYS A 688 -9.99 4.85 -1.83
N ASN A 689 -10.28 3.76 -1.10
CA ASN A 689 -9.87 2.40 -1.50
C ASN A 689 -8.35 2.22 -1.66
N ASN A 690 -7.53 3.02 -0.97
CA ASN A 690 -6.07 2.91 -1.07
C ASN A 690 -5.53 1.78 -0.18
N LEU A 691 -4.48 1.10 -0.65
CA LEU A 691 -3.80 0.02 0.07
C LEU A 691 -2.37 0.42 0.43
N ILE A 692 -2.07 0.51 1.72
CA ILE A 692 -0.77 0.83 2.28
C ILE A 692 -0.29 -0.37 3.08
N VAL A 693 0.60 -1.17 2.50
CA VAL A 693 0.93 -2.50 3.03
C VAL A 693 2.42 -2.79 3.12
N ASN A 694 2.85 -3.39 4.24
CA ASN A 694 4.19 -3.96 4.40
C ASN A 694 5.33 -2.95 4.15
N ASN A 695 5.12 -1.68 4.50
CA ASN A 695 6.17 -0.67 4.45
C ASN A 695 6.97 -0.63 5.76
N VAL A 696 8.26 -0.32 5.67
CA VAL A 696 9.14 -0.12 6.81
C VAL A 696 9.55 1.35 6.87
N ILE A 697 9.15 2.05 7.92
CA ILE A 697 9.43 3.47 8.13
C ILE A 697 10.21 3.63 9.43
N SER A 698 11.35 4.33 9.37
CA SER A 698 12.21 4.47 10.55
C SER A 698 12.97 5.79 10.62
N ASN A 699 13.27 6.27 11.83
CA ASN A 699 14.06 7.50 12.05
C ASN A 699 13.46 8.68 11.25
N SER A 700 12.17 8.91 11.47
CA SER A 700 11.37 9.92 10.76
C SER A 700 10.52 10.71 11.75
N LEU A 701 10.04 11.89 11.37
CA LEU A 701 9.23 12.71 12.28
C LEU A 701 7.84 12.09 12.46
N ASN A 702 7.20 11.71 11.37
CA ASN A 702 5.94 10.98 11.36
C ASN A 702 6.07 9.71 10.54
N GLY A 703 5.36 8.66 10.93
CA GLY A 703 5.37 7.37 10.23
C GLY A 703 4.41 7.35 9.05
N VAL A 704 3.28 6.64 9.19
CA VAL A 704 2.31 6.42 8.11
C VAL A 704 0.93 6.94 8.47
N GLY A 705 0.25 7.58 7.53
CA GLY A 705 -1.12 7.95 7.78
C GLY A 705 -1.78 8.73 6.67
N CYS A 706 -3.04 9.10 6.94
CA CYS A 706 -3.73 10.12 6.18
C CYS A 706 -3.90 11.35 7.08
N ALA A 707 -3.38 12.49 6.63
CA ALA A 707 -3.38 13.75 7.36
C ALA A 707 -3.96 14.86 6.47
N SER A 708 -5.07 15.48 6.88
CA SER A 708 -5.66 16.59 6.14
C SER A 708 -5.41 17.93 6.84
N SER A 709 -4.68 18.85 6.20
CA SER A 709 -4.46 20.22 6.69
C SER A 709 -5.29 21.24 5.90
N VAL A 710 -6.06 22.08 6.61
CA VAL A 710 -6.83 23.19 6.03
C VAL A 710 -6.09 24.50 6.30
N TRP A 711 -5.70 25.24 5.25
CA TRP A 711 -5.17 26.62 5.37
C TRP A 711 -6.29 27.61 5.04
N THR A 712 -6.93 28.21 6.05
CA THR A 712 -7.97 29.22 5.79
C THR A 712 -7.35 30.61 5.65
N THR A 713 -7.33 31.18 4.43
CA THR A 713 -7.34 32.63 4.23
C THR A 713 -8.78 33.10 4.01
N GLY A 714 -9.59 33.14 5.07
CA GLY A 714 -10.83 33.93 5.13
C GLY A 714 -12.00 33.58 4.20
N GLY A 715 -12.01 32.44 3.51
CA GLY A 715 -13.15 31.97 2.70
C GLY A 715 -14.11 31.09 3.51
N GLY A 716 -15.42 31.33 3.39
CA GLY A 716 -16.45 30.53 4.06
C GLY A 716 -16.39 29.05 3.69
N ALA A 717 -16.58 28.18 4.68
CA ALA A 717 -16.64 26.74 4.54
C ALA A 717 -17.70 26.30 3.50
N THR A 718 -17.31 25.49 2.51
CA THR A 718 -18.25 24.75 1.65
C THR A 718 -18.92 23.65 2.45
N ASN A 719 -20.22 23.34 2.30
CA ASN A 719 -20.93 22.35 3.13
C ASN A 719 -20.42 20.88 3.07
N PHE A 720 -19.37 20.59 2.28
CA PHE A 720 -18.80 19.25 2.09
C PHE A 720 -17.32 19.24 2.48
N GLY A 721 -16.94 18.28 3.34
CA GLY A 721 -15.56 18.03 3.78
C GLY A 721 -14.83 17.01 2.89
N PRO A 722 -13.52 16.76 3.13
CA PRO A 722 -12.74 15.76 2.41
C PRO A 722 -13.35 14.35 2.47
N ILE A 723 -13.31 13.60 1.37
CA ILE A 723 -13.80 12.22 1.34
C ILE A 723 -12.61 11.28 1.62
N VAL A 724 -12.54 10.64 2.78
CA VAL A 724 -11.49 9.65 3.11
C VAL A 724 -12.16 8.33 3.49
N LEU A 725 -12.21 7.36 2.57
CA LEU A 725 -13.06 6.17 2.70
C LEU A 725 -12.31 4.88 2.39
N ASN A 726 -12.49 3.84 3.22
CA ASN A 726 -12.03 2.48 2.92
C ASN A 726 -10.52 2.38 2.59
N ASN A 727 -9.68 3.19 3.25
CA ASN A 727 -8.23 3.05 3.13
C ASN A 727 -7.73 1.96 4.08
N VAL A 728 -6.81 1.12 3.60
CA VAL A 728 -6.30 -0.05 4.32
C VAL A 728 -4.82 0.14 4.59
N PHE A 729 -4.47 0.25 5.86
CA PHE A 729 -3.10 0.29 6.38
C PHE A 729 -2.81 -1.03 7.09
N ARG A 730 -1.96 -1.87 6.51
CA ARG A 730 -1.68 -3.18 7.10
C ARG A 730 -0.24 -3.61 7.06
N ASP A 731 0.16 -4.38 8.07
CA ASP A 731 1.49 -5.00 8.13
C ASP A 731 2.65 -3.98 8.04
N ASN A 732 2.41 -2.69 8.31
CA ASN A 732 3.47 -1.68 8.27
C ASN A 732 4.26 -1.67 9.57
N LEU A 733 5.58 -1.50 9.47
CA LEU A 733 6.48 -1.29 10.61
C LEU A 733 6.88 0.19 10.67
N VAL A 734 6.51 0.88 11.75
CA VAL A 734 7.01 2.22 12.07
C VAL A 734 7.89 2.14 13.32
N SER A 735 9.10 2.69 13.26
CA SER A 735 10.07 2.59 14.36
C SER A 735 10.91 3.84 14.55
N ASN A 736 11.24 4.19 15.79
CA ASN A 736 12.05 5.38 16.12
C ASN A 736 11.47 6.65 15.46
N ILE A 737 10.22 6.96 15.82
CA ILE A 737 9.48 8.09 15.24
C ILE A 737 9.44 9.25 16.23
N ASP A 738 9.87 10.43 15.81
CA ASP A 738 10.03 11.59 16.70
C ASP A 738 8.70 12.21 17.15
N ALA A 739 7.61 11.99 16.39
CA ALA A 739 6.27 12.44 16.75
C ALA A 739 5.25 11.31 16.67
N VAL A 740 4.49 11.22 15.57
CA VAL A 740 3.33 10.33 15.45
C VAL A 740 3.66 9.13 14.58
N GLY A 741 3.56 7.92 15.15
CA GLY A 741 3.81 6.67 14.44
C GLY A 741 2.81 6.43 13.31
N MET A 742 1.53 6.37 13.65
CA MET A 742 0.43 6.19 12.70
C MET A 742 -0.64 7.24 12.90
N SER A 743 -1.27 7.72 11.82
CA SER A 743 -2.31 8.74 11.93
C SER A 743 -3.46 8.61 10.94
N ILE A 744 -4.65 8.91 11.42
CA ILE A 744 -5.80 9.30 10.62
C ILE A 744 -6.32 10.60 11.24
N ASP A 745 -5.77 11.73 10.81
CA ASP A 745 -5.85 12.99 11.59
C ASP A 745 -6.13 14.23 10.73
N GLN A 746 -6.62 15.28 11.38
CA GLN A 746 -6.89 16.58 10.77
C GLN A 746 -6.20 17.70 11.51
N GLY A 747 -5.90 18.79 10.80
CA GLY A 747 -5.46 20.05 11.40
C GLY A 747 -6.57 21.01 11.84
N TYR A 748 -7.88 20.72 11.64
CA TYR A 748 -8.96 21.71 11.89
C TYR A 748 -10.28 21.12 12.43
N ASP A 749 -10.62 21.42 13.68
CA ASP A 749 -11.69 20.76 14.48
C ASP A 749 -13.11 21.35 14.35
N SER A 750 -13.40 22.24 13.40
CA SER A 750 -14.66 23.04 13.43
C SER A 750 -15.83 22.51 12.58
N TRP A 751 -15.72 21.33 11.96
CA TRP A 751 -16.78 20.79 11.10
C TRP A 751 -17.77 19.90 11.89
N PRO A 752 -19.09 20.00 11.64
CA PRO A 752 -20.09 19.30 12.44
C PRO A 752 -20.31 17.81 12.12
N TRP A 753 -19.67 17.22 11.10
CA TRP A 753 -20.01 15.88 10.58
C TRP A 753 -18.78 14.99 10.36
N PRO A 754 -18.89 13.64 10.45
CA PRO A 754 -17.80 12.73 10.14
C PRO A 754 -17.61 12.55 8.63
N TRP A 755 -16.40 12.75 8.11
CA TRP A 755 -16.09 12.67 6.66
C TRP A 755 -14.87 11.80 6.33
N GLN A 756 -14.20 11.26 7.36
CA GLN A 756 -13.24 10.17 7.20
C GLN A 756 -13.85 8.90 7.79
N GLN A 757 -14.12 7.87 6.97
CA GLN A 757 -14.99 6.78 7.36
C GLN A 757 -14.45 5.39 6.96
N TYR A 758 -14.62 4.40 7.83
CA TYR A 758 -14.28 2.98 7.57
C TYR A 758 -12.85 2.72 7.11
N ASN A 759 -11.89 3.52 7.57
CA ASN A 759 -10.47 3.22 7.37
C ASN A 759 -10.05 2.05 8.26
N LEU A 760 -9.08 1.26 7.81
CA LEU A 760 -8.62 0.05 8.48
C LEU A 760 -7.14 0.14 8.79
N PHE A 761 -6.77 0.01 10.06
CA PHE A 761 -5.39 -0.25 10.48
C PHE A 761 -5.33 -1.63 11.11
N GLU A 762 -4.61 -2.55 10.50
CA GLU A 762 -4.46 -3.90 11.03
C GLU A 762 -3.02 -4.44 10.99
N HIS A 763 -2.64 -5.25 11.97
CA HIS A 763 -1.32 -5.91 11.98
C HIS A 763 -0.11 -4.96 11.84
N ASN A 764 -0.30 -3.66 12.03
CA ASN A 764 0.81 -2.72 11.99
C ASN A 764 1.59 -2.79 13.31
N ARG A 765 2.89 -2.50 13.25
CA ARG A 765 3.76 -2.45 14.41
C ARG A 765 4.37 -1.07 14.55
N ALA A 766 4.16 -0.43 15.69
CA ALA A 766 4.78 0.82 16.08
C ALA A 766 5.74 0.61 17.26
N VAL A 767 6.98 1.05 17.11
CA VAL A 767 8.06 0.86 18.09
C VAL A 767 8.75 2.19 18.38
N ASN A 768 8.91 2.56 19.65
CA ASN A 768 9.65 3.76 20.07
C ASN A 768 9.14 5.05 19.37
N CYS A 769 7.83 5.32 19.45
CA CYS A 769 7.25 6.58 19.00
C CYS A 769 7.22 7.59 20.16
N ASN A 770 7.79 8.77 19.96
CA ASN A 770 8.03 9.74 21.03
C ASN A 770 6.77 10.46 21.52
N THR A 771 5.89 10.92 20.62
CA THR A 771 4.64 11.60 21.03
C THR A 771 3.51 10.58 21.21
N ARG A 772 3.19 9.83 20.16
CA ARG A 772 2.10 8.84 20.16
C ARG A 772 2.29 7.81 19.06
N ALA A 773 1.91 6.57 19.34
CA ALA A 773 2.06 5.50 18.38
C ALA A 773 0.90 5.46 17.35
N MET A 774 -0.30 5.86 17.74
CA MET A 774 -1.46 6.06 16.87
C MET A 774 -2.22 7.35 17.23
N GLN A 775 -2.62 8.12 16.23
CA GLN A 775 -3.49 9.29 16.34
C GLN A 775 -4.76 9.10 15.52
N VAL A 776 -5.92 9.22 16.15
CA VAL A 776 -7.24 9.22 15.52
C VAL A 776 -7.88 10.59 15.77
N GLY A 777 -7.96 11.39 14.72
CA GLY A 777 -8.40 12.78 14.75
C GLY A 777 -9.91 12.97 14.92
N ALA A 778 -10.33 14.24 14.90
CA ALA A 778 -11.75 14.62 14.93
C ALA A 778 -12.49 14.13 13.69
N GLN A 779 -13.80 13.89 13.82
CA GLN A 779 -14.71 13.59 12.70
C GLN A 779 -14.32 12.32 11.90
N GLN A 780 -13.55 11.42 12.54
CA GLN A 780 -13.36 10.04 12.10
C GLN A 780 -14.60 9.23 12.45
N GLY A 781 -15.14 8.47 11.52
CA GLY A 781 -16.24 7.53 11.74
C GLY A 781 -15.79 6.09 11.52
N TRP A 782 -15.99 5.22 12.52
CA TRP A 782 -15.97 3.76 12.33
C TRP A 782 -14.65 3.21 11.78
N THR A 783 -13.53 3.84 12.13
CA THR A 783 -12.19 3.32 11.82
C THR A 783 -11.98 2.00 12.56
N ILE A 784 -11.50 0.98 11.85
CA ILE A 784 -11.22 -0.35 12.38
C ILE A 784 -9.74 -0.42 12.73
N LEU A 785 -9.41 -0.54 14.02
CA LEU A 785 -8.06 -0.78 14.51
C LEU A 785 -8.00 -2.19 15.08
N ARG A 786 -7.30 -3.13 14.43
CA ARG A 786 -7.18 -4.48 14.97
C ARG A 786 -5.80 -5.11 14.88
N ARG A 787 -5.40 -5.87 15.90
CA ARG A 787 -4.11 -6.60 15.93
C ARG A 787 -2.89 -5.74 15.64
N ASN A 788 -2.96 -4.44 15.88
CA ASN A 788 -1.78 -3.59 15.82
C ASN A 788 -0.95 -3.78 17.10
N SER A 789 0.37 -3.65 17.01
CA SER A 789 1.29 -3.77 18.15
C SER A 789 1.98 -2.44 18.40
N PHE A 790 1.84 -1.92 19.62
CA PHE A 790 2.45 -0.68 20.07
C PHE A 790 3.44 -0.98 21.20
N SER A 791 4.72 -0.70 20.99
CA SER A 791 5.75 -1.08 21.93
C SER A 791 6.79 0.00 22.15
N ARG A 792 7.39 0.00 23.34
CA ARG A 792 8.50 0.87 23.71
C ARG A 792 9.58 0.08 24.45
N SER A 793 10.83 0.48 24.27
CA SER A 793 12.02 -0.16 24.87
C SER A 793 12.92 0.82 25.64
N ASP A 794 12.66 2.12 25.51
CA ASP A 794 13.35 3.23 26.16
C ASP A 794 12.49 3.84 27.29
N PRO A 795 13.08 4.50 28.31
CA PRO A 795 12.43 4.80 29.59
C PRO A 795 11.39 5.95 29.56
N PHE A 796 11.02 6.47 28.40
CA PHE A 796 10.10 7.61 28.28
C PHE A 796 8.63 7.14 28.22
N SER A 797 7.70 7.96 28.72
CA SER A 797 6.26 7.70 28.56
C SER A 797 5.74 8.31 27.27
N SER A 798 5.08 7.53 26.41
CA SER A 798 4.26 8.03 25.30
C SER A 798 2.90 7.35 25.25
N ALA A 799 1.96 7.97 24.52
CA ALA A 799 0.64 7.40 24.30
C ALA A 799 0.68 6.31 23.23
N GLY A 800 0.03 5.18 23.49
CA GLY A 800 -0.25 4.12 22.55
C GLY A 800 -1.21 4.61 21.47
N MET A 801 -2.47 4.83 21.86
CA MET A 801 -3.47 5.45 21.00
C MET A 801 -3.96 6.79 21.56
N ASN A 802 -4.21 7.76 20.69
CA ASN A 802 -4.83 9.04 21.05
C ASN A 802 -6.09 9.30 20.20
N PHE A 803 -7.19 9.63 20.87
CA PHE A 803 -8.48 9.97 20.26
C PHE A 803 -8.87 11.42 20.57
N SER A 804 -9.24 12.18 19.54
CA SER A 804 -9.75 13.53 19.74
C SER A 804 -11.19 13.52 20.31
N SER A 805 -11.62 14.64 20.91
CA SER A 805 -12.94 14.74 21.56
C SER A 805 -14.14 14.66 20.61
N GLN A 806 -13.93 14.68 19.28
CA GLN A 806 -14.97 14.60 18.26
C GLN A 806 -14.85 13.34 17.39
N SER A 807 -13.98 12.39 17.72
CA SER A 807 -13.90 11.11 17.00
C SER A 807 -15.18 10.29 17.24
N VAL A 808 -15.75 9.69 16.20
CA VAL A 808 -16.95 8.85 16.26
C VAL A 808 -16.53 7.36 16.25
N SER A 809 -16.73 6.69 17.40
CA SER A 809 -16.83 5.22 17.56
C SER A 809 -15.88 4.36 16.70
N PRO A 810 -14.56 4.29 17.00
CA PRO A 810 -13.66 3.31 16.36
C PRO A 810 -14.00 1.88 16.81
N TYR A 811 -13.72 0.90 15.96
CA TYR A 811 -13.73 -0.52 16.33
C TYR A 811 -12.33 -0.95 16.75
N LEU A 812 -12.19 -1.43 17.98
CA LEU A 812 -10.92 -1.87 18.54
C LEU A 812 -10.96 -3.38 18.79
N TYR A 813 -10.00 -4.12 18.23
CA TYR A 813 -9.95 -5.57 18.42
C TYR A 813 -8.51 -6.11 18.50
N GLU A 814 -8.16 -6.80 19.59
CA GLU A 814 -6.85 -7.45 19.76
C GLU A 814 -5.61 -6.57 19.53
N ASN A 815 -5.67 -5.24 19.74
CA ASN A 815 -4.48 -4.39 19.66
C ASN A 815 -3.58 -4.58 20.89
N TYR A 816 -2.28 -4.73 20.71
CA TYR A 816 -1.28 -5.06 21.73
C TYR A 816 -0.48 -3.82 22.19
N PHE A 817 -0.25 -3.70 23.50
CA PHE A 817 0.52 -2.60 24.12
C PHE A 817 1.57 -3.18 25.07
N SER A 818 2.82 -2.71 25.01
CA SER A 818 3.86 -3.08 25.99
C SER A 818 3.65 -2.38 27.34
N GLU A 819 4.19 -2.92 28.44
CA GLU A 819 4.02 -2.35 29.79
C GLU A 819 4.43 -0.87 29.94
N GLN A 820 5.36 -0.38 29.12
CA GLN A 820 5.90 0.99 29.17
C GLN A 820 5.05 2.03 28.42
N ILE A 821 4.00 1.63 27.67
CA ILE A 821 3.19 2.56 26.89
C ILE A 821 1.81 2.76 27.55
N SER A 822 1.36 4.01 27.70
CA SER A 822 -0.02 4.23 28.16
C SER A 822 -0.95 3.84 27.02
N ALA A 823 -1.87 2.91 27.24
CA ALA A 823 -2.68 2.39 26.14
C ALA A 823 -3.50 3.50 25.43
N PHE A 824 -3.98 4.51 26.17
CA PHE A 824 -4.89 5.53 25.66
C PHE A 824 -4.68 6.94 26.26
N VAL A 825 -4.87 7.97 25.44
CA VAL A 825 -4.99 9.39 25.82
C VAL A 825 -6.14 10.03 25.03
N GLY A 826 -6.96 10.89 25.66
CA GLY A 826 -8.10 11.55 25.00
C GLY A 826 -9.47 11.03 25.42
N THR A 827 -10.52 11.33 24.64
CA THR A 827 -11.93 11.03 25.00
C THR A 827 -12.52 10.03 24.02
N LEU A 828 -12.79 8.79 24.46
CA LEU A 828 -13.53 7.80 23.66
C LEU A 828 -15.05 7.91 23.96
N PRO A 829 -15.92 8.22 22.98
CA PRO A 829 -17.36 8.27 23.23
C PRO A 829 -17.92 6.88 23.61
N GLY A 830 -18.74 6.82 24.66
CA GLY A 830 -19.40 5.60 25.14
C GLY A 830 -18.45 4.68 25.95
N PRO A 831 -18.70 3.35 26.10
CA PRO A 831 -17.90 2.53 27.01
C PRO A 831 -16.64 1.97 26.35
N GLY A 832 -15.47 2.15 26.96
CA GLY A 832 -14.19 1.67 26.41
C GLY A 832 -13.46 0.76 27.37
N GLN A 833 -13.15 -0.46 26.95
CA GLN A 833 -12.33 -1.42 27.70
C GLN A 833 -10.84 -1.26 27.39
N ASN A 834 -9.98 -1.36 28.41
CA ASN A 834 -8.54 -1.51 28.28
C ASN A 834 -8.01 -2.50 29.32
N LEU A 835 -7.15 -3.42 28.91
CA LEU A 835 -6.62 -4.50 29.74
C LEU A 835 -5.11 -4.37 29.93
N GLY A 836 -4.64 -4.41 31.19
CA GLY A 836 -3.21 -4.28 31.52
C GLY A 836 -2.37 -5.52 31.23
N THR A 837 -2.71 -6.66 31.83
CA THR A 837 -1.95 -7.92 31.73
C THR A 837 -2.70 -8.92 30.84
N ARG A 838 -1.98 -9.55 29.89
CA ARG A 838 -2.57 -10.45 28.88
C ARG A 838 -2.04 -11.89 28.89
N ARG A 839 -1.02 -12.17 29.70
CA ARG A 839 -0.41 -13.49 29.83
C ARG A 839 -0.29 -13.86 31.30
N PHE A 840 -0.67 -15.10 31.61
CA PHE A 840 -0.53 -15.69 32.93
C PHE A 840 0.17 -17.04 32.80
N ASP A 841 1.25 -17.23 33.55
CA ASP A 841 1.95 -18.50 33.64
C ASP A 841 1.78 -19.05 35.07
N PHE A 842 1.18 -20.23 35.18
CA PHE A 842 0.95 -20.95 36.43
C PHE A 842 1.84 -22.20 36.48
N GLY A 843 2.35 -22.53 37.67
CA GLY A 843 3.12 -23.74 37.92
C GLY A 843 2.60 -24.49 39.13
N GLY A 844 2.38 -25.80 38.98
CA GLY A 844 1.89 -26.68 40.04
C GLY A 844 2.58 -28.05 40.03
N THR A 845 2.36 -28.84 41.08
CA THR A 845 2.80 -30.24 41.16
C THR A 845 1.57 -31.14 41.07
N VAL A 846 1.67 -32.27 40.35
CA VAL A 846 0.56 -33.23 40.25
C VAL A 846 0.12 -33.70 41.65
N GLY A 847 -1.20 -33.71 41.88
CA GLY A 847 -1.79 -34.01 43.19
C GLY A 847 -1.57 -32.94 44.27
N GLY A 848 -0.92 -31.81 43.94
CA GLY A 848 -0.70 -30.69 44.84
C GLY A 848 -1.90 -29.74 44.94
N ALA A 849 -1.74 -28.68 45.74
CA ALA A 849 -2.71 -27.59 45.81
C ALA A 849 -2.68 -26.74 44.53
N ASN A 850 -3.82 -26.11 44.20
CA ASN A 850 -3.90 -25.24 43.03
C ASN A 850 -2.95 -24.04 43.15
N PRO A 851 -2.27 -23.67 42.04
CA PRO A 851 -1.49 -22.43 41.96
C PRO A 851 -2.30 -21.19 42.38
N THR A 852 -1.63 -20.22 43.00
CA THR A 852 -2.27 -18.95 43.41
C THR A 852 -2.84 -18.22 42.20
N ALA A 853 -4.11 -17.78 42.31
CA ALA A 853 -4.78 -17.00 41.29
C ALA A 853 -3.99 -15.73 40.95
N GLN A 854 -4.01 -15.34 39.68
CA GLN A 854 -3.39 -14.12 39.17
C GLN A 854 -4.47 -13.15 38.70
N THR A 855 -4.14 -11.88 38.54
CA THR A 855 -5.13 -10.82 38.27
C THR A 855 -4.68 -9.90 37.16
N ALA A 856 -5.62 -9.40 36.35
CA ALA A 856 -5.42 -8.27 35.43
C ALA A 856 -6.38 -7.13 35.76
N THR A 857 -5.90 -5.89 35.61
CA THR A 857 -6.75 -4.71 35.70
C THR A 857 -7.42 -4.41 34.36
N VAL A 858 -8.72 -4.14 34.42
CA VAL A 858 -9.57 -3.73 33.30
C VAL A 858 -10.04 -2.31 33.57
N TRP A 859 -9.69 -1.38 32.71
CA TRP A 859 -10.05 0.03 32.81
C TRP A 859 -11.22 0.35 31.90
N ASN A 860 -12.13 1.20 32.38
CA ASN A 860 -13.09 1.90 31.53
C ASN A 860 -12.51 3.25 31.09
N ILE A 861 -11.97 3.28 29.87
CA ILE A 861 -11.37 4.46 29.22
C ILE A 861 -12.40 5.32 28.45
N GLY A 862 -13.66 4.88 28.45
CA GLY A 862 -14.75 5.55 27.75
C GLY A 862 -15.46 6.61 28.59
N THR A 863 -16.39 7.35 27.97
CA THR A 863 -17.26 8.34 28.63
C THR A 863 -18.55 7.78 29.21
N SER A 864 -18.87 6.49 29.03
CA SER A 864 -20.05 5.85 29.64
C SER A 864 -19.73 4.51 30.30
N GLN A 865 -20.68 3.96 31.07
CA GLN A 865 -20.49 2.72 31.85
C GLN A 865 -20.17 1.50 30.97
N LEU A 866 -19.11 0.78 31.34
CA LEU A 866 -18.65 -0.44 30.68
C LEU A 866 -19.18 -1.68 31.40
N ASN A 867 -20.11 -2.42 30.79
CA ASN A 867 -20.55 -3.71 31.32
C ASN A 867 -19.53 -4.79 30.96
N VAL A 868 -19.09 -5.59 31.93
CA VAL A 868 -18.00 -6.55 31.76
C VAL A 868 -18.40 -7.98 32.13
N SER A 869 -17.84 -8.96 31.41
CA SER A 869 -17.94 -10.38 31.72
C SER A 869 -16.65 -11.11 31.38
N ALA A 870 -16.44 -12.31 31.94
CA ALA A 870 -15.32 -13.16 31.59
C ALA A 870 -15.76 -14.62 31.40
N SER A 871 -15.07 -15.33 30.52
CA SER A 871 -15.27 -16.76 30.24
C SER A 871 -13.92 -17.46 30.03
N SER A 872 -13.92 -18.79 29.93
CA SER A 872 -12.72 -19.59 29.66
C SER A 872 -13.04 -20.74 28.70
N ASN A 873 -12.06 -21.14 27.89
CA ASN A 873 -12.21 -22.22 26.90
C ASN A 873 -11.73 -23.60 27.40
N GLN A 874 -11.19 -23.68 28.62
CA GLN A 874 -10.69 -24.92 29.21
C GLN A 874 -11.38 -25.19 30.54
N SER A 875 -11.66 -26.46 30.84
CA SER A 875 -12.33 -26.88 32.09
C SER A 875 -11.46 -26.68 33.33
N TRP A 876 -10.13 -26.65 33.18
CA TRP A 876 -9.18 -26.37 34.24
C TRP A 876 -8.92 -24.87 34.45
N LEU A 877 -9.52 -23.99 33.65
CA LEU A 877 -9.31 -22.54 33.70
C LEU A 877 -10.59 -21.81 34.10
N SER A 878 -10.50 -20.83 34.99
CA SER A 878 -11.60 -19.91 35.29
C SER A 878 -11.14 -18.45 35.31
N ALA A 879 -12.02 -17.56 34.86
CA ALA A 879 -11.81 -16.12 34.91
C ALA A 879 -13.11 -15.40 35.32
N GLY A 880 -13.01 -14.36 36.14
CA GLY A 880 -14.19 -13.66 36.63
C GLY A 880 -13.90 -12.29 37.24
N PHE A 881 -14.94 -11.45 37.25
CA PHE A 881 -14.93 -10.14 37.90
C PHE A 881 -15.70 -10.18 39.22
N SER A 882 -15.32 -9.31 40.16
CA SER A 882 -16.14 -9.04 41.36
C SER A 882 -17.31 -8.08 41.10
N PHE A 883 -17.38 -7.45 39.93
CA PHE A 883 -18.42 -6.49 39.53
C PHE A 883 -18.84 -6.73 38.07
N ALA A 884 -20.11 -6.47 37.74
CA ALA A 884 -20.64 -6.61 36.38
C ALA A 884 -20.47 -5.36 35.50
N ALA A 885 -20.03 -4.23 36.08
CA ALA A 885 -19.86 -2.98 35.36
C ALA A 885 -18.76 -2.10 35.97
N ILE A 886 -18.14 -1.27 35.13
CA ILE A 886 -17.04 -0.35 35.46
C ILE A 886 -17.48 1.06 35.06
N ALA A 887 -17.47 2.01 35.99
CA ALA A 887 -17.85 3.41 35.72
C ALA A 887 -16.81 4.09 34.82
N ALA A 888 -17.22 5.12 34.05
CA ALA A 888 -16.32 5.88 33.20
C ALA A 888 -15.11 6.43 33.99
N GLY A 889 -13.90 6.25 33.46
CA GLY A 889 -12.65 6.67 34.10
C GLY A 889 -12.18 5.82 35.29
N THR A 890 -12.84 4.69 35.57
CA THR A 890 -12.47 3.79 36.69
C THR A 890 -11.99 2.43 36.18
N SER A 891 -11.63 1.52 37.08
CA SER A 891 -11.17 0.17 36.74
C SER A 891 -11.73 -0.91 37.66
N ALA A 892 -11.71 -2.15 37.20
CA ALA A 892 -11.98 -3.35 37.98
C ALA A 892 -10.90 -4.40 37.71
N THR A 893 -10.90 -5.47 38.50
CA THR A 893 -9.93 -6.56 38.36
C THR A 893 -10.62 -7.82 37.87
N VAL A 894 -10.07 -8.45 36.82
CA VAL A 894 -10.40 -9.82 36.45
C VAL A 894 -9.42 -10.76 37.14
N THR A 895 -9.95 -11.76 37.84
CA THR A 895 -9.17 -12.80 38.52
C THR A 895 -9.14 -14.03 37.64
N VAL A 896 -7.95 -14.55 37.36
CA VAL A 896 -7.69 -15.76 36.59
C VAL A 896 -7.17 -16.84 37.53
N SER A 897 -7.84 -17.99 37.55
CA SER A 897 -7.49 -19.12 38.41
C SER A 897 -7.41 -20.42 37.61
N VAL A 898 -6.59 -21.34 38.07
CA VAL A 898 -6.44 -22.67 37.45
C VAL A 898 -6.77 -23.77 38.45
N ASN A 899 -7.39 -24.84 37.96
CA ASN A 899 -7.66 -26.07 38.69
C ASN A 899 -6.75 -27.18 38.17
N SER A 900 -5.69 -27.46 38.93
CA SER A 900 -4.72 -28.51 38.64
C SER A 900 -5.16 -29.92 39.09
N ALA A 901 -6.28 -30.04 39.81
CA ALA A 901 -6.74 -31.32 40.31
C ALA A 901 -7.11 -32.28 39.17
N GLY A 902 -6.49 -33.47 39.16
CA GLY A 902 -6.74 -34.50 38.15
C GLY A 902 -6.04 -34.26 36.81
N LEU A 903 -5.20 -33.23 36.69
CA LEU A 903 -4.30 -33.06 35.54
C LEU A 903 -3.01 -33.86 35.76
N ASP A 904 -2.57 -34.55 34.71
CA ASP A 904 -1.28 -35.25 34.69
C ASP A 904 -0.11 -34.26 34.56
N VAL A 905 1.11 -34.78 34.73
CA VAL A 905 2.34 -34.01 34.50
C VAL A 905 2.43 -33.60 33.03
N GLY A 906 2.49 -32.30 32.76
CA GLY A 906 2.49 -31.75 31.41
C GLY A 906 2.30 -30.23 31.36
N ASN A 907 2.37 -29.69 30.14
CA ASN A 907 2.08 -28.27 29.88
C ASN A 907 0.69 -28.15 29.26
N TYR A 908 -0.13 -27.28 29.83
CA TYR A 908 -1.48 -27.00 29.39
C TYR A 908 -1.58 -25.54 28.94
N ALA A 909 -2.27 -25.29 27.83
CA ALA A 909 -2.52 -23.97 27.30
C ALA A 909 -4.03 -23.71 27.25
N GLY A 910 -4.45 -22.54 27.72
CA GLY A 910 -5.85 -22.13 27.78
C GLY A 910 -6.00 -20.63 27.53
N THR A 911 -7.23 -20.23 27.23
CA THR A 911 -7.60 -18.85 26.97
C THR A 911 -8.75 -18.47 27.88
N ALA A 912 -8.56 -17.40 28.65
CA ALA A 912 -9.65 -16.70 29.31
C ALA A 912 -10.04 -15.49 28.44
N THR A 913 -11.33 -15.18 28.36
CA THR A 913 -11.87 -14.15 27.48
C THR A 913 -12.57 -13.11 28.32
N VAL A 914 -12.26 -11.84 28.12
CA VAL A 914 -12.82 -10.70 28.88
C VAL A 914 -13.61 -9.80 27.94
N THR A 915 -14.91 -9.71 28.12
CA THR A 915 -15.80 -8.92 27.25
C THR A 915 -16.21 -7.62 27.93
N GLY A 916 -16.21 -6.51 27.20
CA GLY A 916 -16.61 -5.20 27.71
C GLY A 916 -17.14 -4.22 26.66
N GLY A 917 -18.43 -3.86 26.73
CA GLY A 917 -19.06 -2.71 26.05
C GLY A 917 -18.94 -2.56 24.51
N ASN A 918 -19.66 -1.58 23.96
CA ASN A 918 -19.98 -1.43 22.52
C ASN A 918 -18.83 -1.08 21.54
N TYR A 919 -17.56 -1.10 21.96
CA TYR A 919 -16.42 -0.74 21.09
C TYR A 919 -15.23 -1.68 21.16
N ASN A 920 -15.26 -2.65 22.09
CA ASN A 920 -14.26 -3.71 22.20
C ASN A 920 -14.94 -5.07 22.13
N MET A 921 -14.47 -5.89 21.21
CA MET A 921 -14.74 -7.32 21.22
C MET A 921 -14.06 -7.98 22.42
N PRO A 922 -14.45 -9.23 22.75
CA PRO A 922 -13.82 -9.96 23.84
C PRO A 922 -12.28 -10.01 23.72
N GLU A 923 -11.57 -9.60 24.77
CA GLU A 923 -10.11 -9.64 24.83
C GLU A 923 -9.62 -10.98 25.38
N ALA A 924 -8.70 -11.63 24.68
CA ALA A 924 -8.11 -12.91 25.08
C ALA A 924 -6.92 -12.73 26.05
N LEU A 925 -6.94 -13.50 27.13
CA LEU A 925 -5.88 -13.71 28.11
C LEU A 925 -5.26 -15.09 27.85
N SER A 926 -3.99 -15.12 27.46
CA SER A 926 -3.25 -16.38 27.30
C SER A 926 -2.85 -16.94 28.66
N VAL A 927 -3.15 -18.21 28.91
CA VAL A 927 -2.85 -18.88 30.17
C VAL A 927 -2.08 -20.16 29.91
N ASN A 928 -0.87 -20.26 30.47
CA ASN A 928 -0.10 -21.49 30.50
C ASN A 928 -0.10 -22.07 31.91
N LEU A 929 -0.26 -23.39 32.02
CA LEU A 929 -0.16 -24.14 33.27
C LEU A 929 0.82 -25.29 33.09
N GLY A 930 1.94 -25.24 33.82
CA GLY A 930 2.88 -26.35 33.92
C GLY A 930 2.58 -27.20 35.16
N ILE A 931 2.29 -28.48 34.97
CA ILE A 931 2.16 -29.46 36.06
C ILE A 931 3.41 -30.34 36.06
N MET A 932 4.14 -30.33 37.18
CA MET A 932 5.37 -31.10 37.37
C MET A 932 5.12 -32.33 38.26
N ALA A 933 5.96 -33.35 38.11
CA ALA A 933 5.95 -34.49 39.03
C ALA A 933 6.42 -34.07 40.44
N PRO A 934 5.95 -34.73 41.51
CA PRO A 934 6.49 -34.54 42.84
C PRO A 934 7.98 -34.93 42.87
N PHE A 935 8.85 -33.99 43.20
CA PHE A 935 10.28 -34.24 43.30
C PHE A 935 10.65 -34.72 44.71
N LEU A 936 10.45 -36.01 44.97
CA LEU A 936 10.66 -36.59 46.30
C LEU A 936 11.19 -38.03 46.25
N ILE A 937 12.01 -38.38 47.24
CA ILE A 937 12.43 -39.76 47.50
C ILE A 937 11.22 -40.53 48.04
N THR A 938 10.81 -41.56 47.31
CA THR A 938 9.64 -42.39 47.62
C THR A 938 10.00 -43.66 48.39
N SER A 939 11.25 -44.14 48.26
CA SER A 939 11.71 -45.34 48.98
C SER A 939 13.21 -45.29 49.25
N ILE A 940 13.59 -45.80 50.41
CA ILE A 940 14.98 -46.04 50.81
C ILE A 940 15.03 -47.45 51.41
N THR A 941 15.70 -48.39 50.74
CA THR A 941 15.74 -49.79 51.18
C THR A 941 17.16 -50.36 51.18
N PRO A 942 17.53 -51.19 52.18
CA PRO A 942 18.82 -51.88 52.16
C PRO A 942 18.93 -52.89 51.01
N SER A 943 20.11 -53.00 50.39
CA SER A 943 20.43 -54.02 49.37
C SER A 943 21.83 -54.60 49.61
N ARG A 944 21.93 -55.85 50.10
CA ARG A 944 23.23 -56.46 50.51
C ARG A 944 24.13 -55.48 51.30
N ASN A 945 25.13 -54.87 50.66
CA ASN A 945 26.07 -53.89 51.23
C ASN A 945 25.76 -52.42 50.86
N GLY A 946 24.66 -52.10 50.18
CA GLY A 946 24.28 -50.76 49.72
C GLY A 946 22.86 -50.33 50.13
N ILE A 947 22.49 -49.12 49.71
CA ILE A 947 21.16 -48.54 49.90
C ILE A 947 20.55 -48.21 48.53
N ASN A 948 19.37 -48.76 48.24
CA ASN A 948 18.59 -48.44 47.05
C ASN A 948 17.68 -47.24 47.35
N LEU A 949 17.89 -46.16 46.61
CA LEU A 949 17.07 -44.97 46.61
C LEU A 949 16.13 -45.02 45.43
N THR A 950 14.85 -44.79 45.68
CA THR A 950 13.84 -44.58 44.64
C THR A 950 13.24 -43.19 44.83
N TRP A 951 13.11 -42.42 43.74
CA TRP A 951 12.47 -41.11 43.78
C TRP A 951 11.62 -40.88 42.54
N SER A 952 10.63 -40.00 42.68
CA SER A 952 9.83 -39.50 41.56
C SER A 952 10.39 -38.17 41.06
N ALA A 953 10.35 -37.95 39.74
CA ALA A 953 10.76 -36.71 39.09
C ALA A 953 10.07 -36.54 37.72
N THR A 954 10.08 -35.33 37.18
CA THR A 954 9.54 -35.06 35.84
C THR A 954 10.49 -35.61 34.78
N GLY A 955 9.97 -36.36 33.81
CA GLY A 955 10.73 -36.79 32.64
C GLY A 955 11.34 -35.61 31.87
N GLY A 956 12.55 -35.77 31.33
CA GLY A 956 13.32 -34.73 30.66
C GLY A 956 14.20 -33.86 31.58
N THR A 957 14.24 -34.15 32.89
CA THR A 957 15.09 -33.44 33.86
C THR A 957 16.42 -34.17 34.12
N THR A 958 17.41 -33.45 34.67
CA THR A 958 18.67 -34.04 35.12
C THR A 958 18.74 -34.03 36.64
N ASN A 959 18.96 -35.19 37.25
CA ASN A 959 19.03 -35.36 38.70
C ASN A 959 20.43 -35.76 39.16
N VAL A 960 20.80 -35.37 40.38
CA VAL A 960 22.02 -35.82 41.05
C VAL A 960 21.68 -36.29 42.45
N VAL A 961 22.15 -37.48 42.81
CA VAL A 961 21.99 -38.06 44.14
C VAL A 961 23.11 -37.55 45.03
N GLN A 962 22.75 -37.01 46.19
CA GLN A 962 23.70 -36.56 47.20
C GLN A 962 23.49 -37.30 48.52
N ALA A 963 24.58 -37.48 49.27
CA ALA A 963 24.53 -38.06 50.61
C ALA A 963 25.39 -37.30 51.63
N ASP A 964 24.99 -37.39 52.90
CA ASP A 964 25.75 -36.92 54.06
C ASP A 964 25.82 -38.04 55.12
N ASN A 965 26.93 -38.09 55.85
CA ASN A 965 27.14 -39.03 56.96
C ASN A 965 26.97 -38.31 58.30
N GLY A 966 25.75 -38.33 58.85
CA GLY A 966 25.47 -37.95 60.23
C GLY A 966 24.45 -36.84 60.44
N SER A 967 24.04 -36.06 59.42
CA SER A 967 23.05 -34.99 59.61
C SER A 967 22.19 -34.66 58.38
N LEU A 968 20.90 -34.39 58.61
CA LEU A 968 19.99 -33.78 57.60
C LEU A 968 20.42 -32.36 57.19
N ASN A 969 21.24 -31.69 58.00
CA ASN A 969 21.77 -30.35 57.75
C ASN A 969 23.27 -30.37 57.43
N GLY A 970 23.83 -31.54 57.11
CA GLY A 970 25.25 -31.72 56.84
C GLY A 970 25.70 -31.28 55.45
N GLY A 971 26.98 -31.52 55.14
CA GLY A 971 27.60 -31.18 53.86
C GLY A 971 27.37 -32.27 52.83
N PHE A 972 26.16 -32.30 52.24
CA PHE A 972 25.81 -33.25 51.18
C PHE A 972 26.80 -33.19 50.00
N VAL A 973 27.39 -34.33 49.67
CA VAL A 973 28.27 -34.51 48.51
C VAL A 973 27.58 -35.30 47.41
N ASP A 974 27.90 -35.00 46.16
CA ASP A 974 27.42 -35.76 45.00
C ASP A 974 27.99 -37.18 45.04
N ILE A 975 27.11 -38.18 45.08
CA ILE A 975 27.49 -39.60 45.03
C ILE A 975 27.16 -40.25 43.68
N SER A 976 26.35 -39.60 42.86
CA SER A 976 26.11 -39.99 41.45
C SER A 976 26.70 -38.98 40.47
N SER A 977 26.89 -39.41 39.22
CA SER A 977 26.97 -38.49 38.08
C SER A 977 25.60 -37.85 37.79
N ASN A 978 25.53 -36.95 36.82
CA ASN A 978 24.26 -36.47 36.27
C ASN A 978 23.44 -37.65 35.74
N LEU A 979 22.20 -37.77 36.20
CA LEU A 979 21.24 -38.79 35.80
C LEU A 979 20.16 -38.11 34.96
N VAL A 980 20.20 -38.32 33.64
CA VAL A 980 19.17 -37.83 32.72
C VAL A 980 17.93 -38.70 32.85
N ILE A 981 16.84 -38.12 33.34
CA ILE A 981 15.56 -38.81 33.46
C ILE A 981 14.90 -38.84 32.10
N SER A 982 14.93 -39.99 31.43
CA SER A 982 14.37 -40.16 30.09
C SER A 982 12.85 -40.36 30.13
N GLY A 983 12.14 -39.89 29.11
CA GLY A 983 10.67 -40.01 28.99
C GLY A 983 9.91 -38.72 29.30
N SER A 984 8.58 -38.80 29.32
CA SER A 984 7.66 -37.71 29.66
C SER A 984 6.77 -38.10 30.86
N GLY A 985 6.21 -37.11 31.57
CA GLY A 985 5.33 -37.34 32.71
C GLY A 985 6.07 -37.60 34.02
N GLU A 986 5.40 -38.23 34.98
CA GLU A 986 5.99 -38.68 36.25
C GLU A 986 6.84 -39.93 36.04
N VAL A 987 8.14 -39.85 36.34
CA VAL A 987 9.09 -40.95 36.16
C VAL A 987 9.67 -41.37 37.50
N THR A 988 9.56 -42.67 37.80
CA THR A 988 10.22 -43.28 38.95
C THR A 988 11.66 -43.66 38.59
N ASN A 989 12.59 -43.19 39.40
CA ASN A 989 14.03 -43.35 39.19
C ASN A 989 14.66 -44.08 40.37
N THR A 990 15.74 -44.81 40.10
CA THR A 990 16.46 -45.55 41.14
C THR A 990 17.96 -45.32 41.07
N TYR A 991 18.63 -45.32 42.22
CA TYR A 991 20.07 -45.26 42.36
C TYR A 991 20.51 -46.11 43.55
N THR A 992 21.59 -46.87 43.39
CA THR A 992 22.14 -47.71 44.47
C THR A 992 23.44 -47.12 45.00
N ASP A 993 23.43 -46.69 46.26
CA ASP A 993 24.63 -46.28 46.98
C ASP A 993 25.36 -47.52 47.53
N THR A 994 26.33 -48.01 46.75
CA THR A 994 27.10 -49.21 47.10
C THR A 994 28.04 -48.93 48.28
N GLY A 995 27.92 -49.71 49.36
CA GLY A 995 28.65 -49.47 50.62
C GLY A 995 27.88 -48.61 51.62
N GLY A 996 26.75 -48.03 51.23
CA GLY A 996 25.90 -47.16 52.06
C GLY A 996 25.35 -47.83 53.33
N ALA A 997 25.26 -49.17 53.36
CA ALA A 997 24.73 -49.94 54.49
C ALA A 997 25.81 -50.45 55.48
N THR A 998 27.10 -50.17 55.24
CA THR A 998 28.22 -50.80 55.96
C THR A 998 28.99 -49.88 56.92
N ASN A 999 28.60 -48.61 57.04
CA ASN A 999 29.27 -47.60 57.89
C ASN A 999 28.34 -47.15 59.04
N ALA A 1000 28.85 -47.10 60.28
CA ALA A 1000 28.06 -47.02 61.52
C ALA A 1000 27.34 -45.68 61.83
N SER A 1001 27.49 -44.64 60.99
CA SER A 1001 26.81 -43.35 61.14
C SER A 1001 25.53 -43.31 60.29
N ALA A 1002 24.46 -42.67 60.77
CA ALA A 1002 23.22 -42.51 60.00
C ALA A 1002 23.50 -41.76 58.68
N ARG A 1003 23.08 -42.34 57.56
CA ARG A 1003 23.29 -41.80 56.22
C ARG A 1003 22.03 -41.11 55.71
N PHE A 1004 22.16 -39.86 55.28
CA PHE A 1004 21.06 -39.03 54.80
C PHE A 1004 21.20 -38.77 53.31
N TYR A 1005 20.09 -38.75 52.59
CA TYR A 1005 20.06 -38.62 51.13
C TYR A 1005 19.16 -37.45 50.71
N ARG A 1006 19.55 -36.80 49.62
CA ARG A 1006 18.67 -35.90 48.88
C ARG A 1006 18.93 -36.02 47.39
N ILE A 1007 17.93 -35.66 46.59
CA ILE A 1007 18.05 -35.56 45.15
C ILE A 1007 18.04 -34.08 44.79
N ARG A 1008 19.01 -33.66 43.98
CA ARG A 1008 19.14 -32.29 43.49
C ARG A 1008 18.83 -32.26 42.00
N LEU A 1009 18.08 -31.25 41.57
CA LEU A 1009 17.92 -30.93 40.15
C LEU A 1009 19.22 -30.26 39.66
N ALA A 1010 19.82 -30.81 38.61
CA ALA A 1010 20.97 -30.22 37.92
C ALA A 1010 20.52 -29.45 36.67
N PRO A 1011 21.33 -28.47 36.21
CA PRO A 1011 21.05 -27.72 34.98
C PRO A 1011 20.87 -28.60 33.75
#